data_AF-A0A2P5VRH9-F1
#
_entry.id   AF-A0A2P5VRH9-F1
#
_cell.length_a   1.000
_cell.length_b   1.000
_cell.length_c   1.000
_cell.angle_alpha   90.00
_cell.angle_beta   90.00
_cell.angle_gamma   90.00
#
_symmetry.space_group_name_H-M   'P 1'
#
loop_
_entity.id
_entity.type
_entity.pdbx_description
1 polymer ?
#
loop_
_entity_poly.entity_id
_entity_poly.type
_entity_poly.pdbx_seq_one_letter_code
_entity_poly.pdbx_strand_id
1 'polypeptide(L)'
;MDVEENPRVKPEFHSIFTIFRNICCTRILHCKKFSAVGVAAAVQLETPTPVTLSRRRMSNTWVSYLHAVLQLCARNKAAIQGKACHARAIRFGLQEDTTTSNILINVYCKSGLLSSARKVFDGMPARSLVSWNTLIGSYAQNGEAHEALNLFKLMQRNGSSFSEFTISSVVCASVAICAVFVCKQLHGFAVKAAVDSNVFVGTALADVYAKSGLVKEASRVFESMQERSVVTWSCMVVGYVQNELFEEALLLFHRAQKMEVEHDHFILSSIICGCAGLAALIEGKQVHAIISKTGFCSNIFVASSLIDMYAKCGSVEEAYTVFLNVEDKNVVSWNAMISGFAKHARALEAMISFEKMQQMGLYPNEVTYISVLSACSHMGLVDEAKSYFDLMITKHNISPDVIHYSCMVDTLGRAGMISEAYDLIQRMPFVATASMWGSLLACCRFHGNLEIAQIAAKHLFEMEPDNAGNYILLSNIYAANKKWEEVVRARKFLKENVVKNEKGKSWIAVKDKVHKFMVGEINHPRITEIYSKLDSLVEELKILGYKVETEHELHDVEESRKQELLKHHSEKLALSFGLLSLPASAPIRIMKNLRICGDCHSFMKHASSSTQREIIVRDINRFHHFRKGRCFCSDFW
;
A
#
# COMPACT_ATOMS: atom_id res chain seq x y z
N MET A 1 60.82 -17.37 55.96
CA MET A 1 60.13 -17.49 57.26
C MET A 1 58.73 -16.95 57.05
N ASP A 2 57.94 -17.65 56.24
CA ASP A 2 57.13 -18.83 56.61
C ASP A 2 55.92 -18.38 57.45
N VAL A 3 54.67 -18.80 57.27
CA VAL A 3 53.96 -19.74 56.39
C VAL A 3 52.46 -19.54 56.76
N GLU A 4 51.54 -19.61 55.78
CA GLU A 4 50.08 -19.97 55.86
C GLU A 4 49.12 -19.20 56.82
N GLU A 5 47.82 -19.03 56.62
CA GLU A 5 46.78 -19.73 55.85
C GLU A 5 45.52 -18.82 55.73
N ASN A 6 44.70 -19.02 54.70
CA ASN A 6 43.42 -18.34 54.43
C ASN A 6 42.28 -18.96 55.25
N PRO A 7 41.25 -18.20 55.69
CA PRO A 7 39.91 -18.54 55.18
C PRO A 7 38.89 -17.39 55.01
N ARG A 8 38.13 -17.50 53.90
CA ARG A 8 36.67 -17.29 53.75
C ARG A 8 36.11 -15.85 53.72
N VAL A 9 35.83 -15.42 52.48
CA VAL A 9 34.85 -14.38 52.14
C VAL A 9 33.47 -15.03 51.90
N LYS A 10 32.44 -14.54 52.61
CA LYS A 10 31.02 -14.63 52.22
C LYS A 10 30.28 -13.34 52.62
N PRO A 11 29.13 -13.03 51.98
CA PRO A 11 28.70 -11.67 51.68
C PRO A 11 27.54 -11.19 52.54
N GLU A 12 27.48 -9.89 52.83
CA GLU A 12 26.29 -9.27 53.44
C GLU A 12 25.52 -8.42 52.43
N PHE A 13 24.30 -8.91 52.17
CA PHE A 13 23.18 -8.25 51.54
C PHE A 13 22.79 -6.99 52.34
N HIS A 14 23.05 -5.79 51.82
CA HIS A 14 22.27 -4.58 52.14
C HIS A 14 22.58 -3.43 51.16
N SER A 15 21.97 -3.42 49.96
CA SER A 15 22.01 -2.21 49.09
C SER A 15 21.00 -2.13 47.93
N ILE A 16 20.06 -3.05 47.74
CA ILE A 16 19.17 -3.04 46.55
C ILE A 16 17.82 -2.32 46.77
N PHE A 17 17.47 -1.97 48.01
CA PHE A 17 16.14 -1.38 48.31
C PHE A 17 16.03 0.15 48.14
N THR A 18 17.11 0.87 47.82
CA THR A 18 17.09 2.34 47.77
C THR A 18 17.01 2.92 46.35
N ILE A 19 17.16 2.11 45.29
CA ILE A 19 17.12 2.60 43.90
C ILE A 19 15.69 2.65 43.32
N PHE A 20 14.71 1.97 43.90
CA PHE A 20 13.35 1.89 43.34
C PHE A 20 12.42 3.07 43.68
N ARG A 21 12.83 4.04 44.49
CA ARG A 21 11.91 5.07 45.02
C ARG A 21 11.90 6.42 44.26
N ASN A 22 12.79 6.63 43.28
CA ASN A 22 12.97 7.96 42.64
C ASN A 22 12.60 8.08 41.15
N ILE A 23 11.82 7.18 40.55
CA ILE A 23 11.44 7.29 39.11
C ILE A 23 9.92 7.58 38.90
N CYS A 24 9.17 7.95 39.93
CA CYS A 24 7.72 8.19 39.81
C CYS A 24 7.24 9.62 40.11
N CYS A 25 8.01 10.66 39.80
CA CYS A 25 7.52 12.04 39.90
C CYS A 25 8.05 12.99 38.83
N THR A 26 7.53 12.89 37.60
CA THR A 26 7.35 14.07 36.73
C THR A 26 6.25 13.84 35.68
N ARG A 27 5.18 14.62 35.83
CA ARG A 27 4.05 14.98 34.94
C ARG A 27 4.04 14.42 33.51
N ILE A 28 2.91 13.83 33.10
CA ILE A 28 2.04 14.30 32.00
C ILE A 28 0.59 13.94 32.35
N LEU A 29 -0.27 14.95 32.36
CA LEU A 29 -1.72 14.91 32.51
C LEU A 29 -2.36 14.93 31.11
N HIS A 30 -3.46 14.17 30.98
CA HIS A 30 -4.52 14.26 29.97
C HIS A 30 -4.34 13.51 28.63
N CYS A 31 -4.68 12.22 28.64
CA CYS A 31 -5.80 11.73 27.83
C CYS A 31 -6.53 10.61 28.59
N LYS A 32 -7.79 10.86 28.95
CA LYS A 32 -8.69 9.94 29.66
C LYS A 32 -9.38 9.04 28.64
N LYS A 33 -9.11 7.72 28.70
CA LYS A 33 -10.11 6.66 28.95
C LYS A 33 -9.41 5.28 28.90
N PHE A 34 -9.73 4.47 29.91
CA PHE A 34 -9.22 3.12 30.24
C PHE A 34 -7.81 3.09 30.87
N SER A 35 -7.76 3.50 32.13
CA SER A 35 -6.57 3.36 32.98
C SER A 35 -6.45 1.96 33.58
N ALA A 36 -5.20 1.55 33.83
CA ALA A 36 -4.76 0.38 34.59
C ALA A 36 -5.40 0.24 36.01
N VAL A 37 -6.19 1.23 36.43
CA VAL A 37 -6.95 1.25 37.68
C VAL A 37 -8.01 0.13 37.73
N GLY A 38 -8.58 -0.29 36.59
CA GLY A 38 -9.53 -1.39 36.56
C GLY A 38 -8.92 -2.75 36.97
N VAL A 39 -7.64 -2.96 36.69
CA VAL A 39 -6.90 -4.18 37.08
C VAL A 39 -6.41 -4.07 38.53
N ALA A 40 -5.99 -2.88 38.96
CA ALA A 40 -5.59 -2.64 40.34
C ALA A 40 -6.77 -2.74 41.33
N ALA A 41 -7.96 -2.27 40.95
CA ALA A 41 -9.18 -2.35 41.77
C ALA A 41 -9.69 -3.80 41.92
N ALA A 42 -9.53 -4.65 40.90
CA ALA A 42 -9.83 -6.08 41.01
C ALA A 42 -8.85 -6.83 41.92
N VAL A 43 -7.61 -6.35 42.04
CA VAL A 43 -6.53 -6.96 42.84
C VAL A 43 -6.59 -6.55 44.33
N GLN A 44 -7.36 -5.51 44.69
CA GLN A 44 -7.44 -4.98 46.06
C GLN A 44 -8.66 -5.41 46.89
N LEU A 45 -9.47 -6.38 46.43
CA LEU A 45 -10.58 -6.90 47.23
C LEU A 45 -10.16 -8.19 47.97
N GLU A 46 -9.98 -8.03 49.29
CA GLU A 46 -9.87 -9.02 50.37
C GLU A 46 -9.18 -10.35 50.08
N THR A 47 -7.92 -10.45 50.54
CA THR A 47 -7.29 -11.75 50.83
C THR A 47 -8.05 -12.45 51.97
N PRO A 48 -8.63 -13.64 51.77
CA PRO A 48 -9.04 -14.46 52.91
C PRO A 48 -7.77 -14.91 53.65
N THR A 49 -7.76 -14.73 54.97
CA THR A 49 -6.69 -15.16 55.87
C THR A 49 -6.36 -16.65 55.68
N PRO A 50 -5.10 -17.07 55.94
CA PRO A 50 -4.69 -18.46 55.77
C PRO A 50 -5.22 -19.31 56.92
N VAL A 51 -6.51 -19.65 56.86
CA VAL A 51 -7.07 -20.72 57.67
C VAL A 51 -6.86 -22.02 56.90
N THR A 52 -6.32 -23.01 57.59
CA THR A 52 -6.10 -24.39 57.16
C THR A 52 -7.39 -25.03 56.61
N LEU A 53 -7.71 -24.74 55.35
CA LEU A 53 -8.77 -25.41 54.62
C LEU A 53 -8.24 -26.75 54.15
N SER A 54 -8.73 -27.80 54.79
CA SER A 54 -8.55 -29.18 54.34
C SER A 54 -8.90 -29.31 52.85
N ARG A 55 -8.16 -30.19 52.18
CA ARG A 55 -8.08 -30.45 50.73
C ARG A 55 -9.39 -30.71 49.97
N ARG A 56 -10.58 -30.58 50.60
CA ARG A 56 -11.82 -31.21 50.10
C ARG A 56 -13.08 -30.35 49.95
N ARG A 57 -13.05 -29.03 50.19
CA ARG A 57 -14.17 -28.14 49.79
C ARG A 57 -13.64 -26.77 49.35
N MET A 58 -13.13 -26.70 48.13
CA MET A 58 -13.00 -25.41 47.44
C MET A 58 -14.40 -24.97 47.00
N SER A 59 -14.80 -23.74 47.33
CA SER A 59 -16.03 -23.18 46.79
C SER A 59 -15.84 -22.89 45.29
N ASN A 60 -16.81 -23.28 44.46
CA ASN A 60 -16.84 -22.97 43.03
C ASN A 60 -16.65 -21.47 42.74
N THR A 61 -16.94 -20.61 43.72
CA THR A 61 -16.78 -19.16 43.66
C THR A 61 -15.32 -18.69 43.53
N TRP A 62 -14.35 -19.42 44.09
CA TRP A 62 -12.95 -19.02 44.00
C TRP A 62 -12.34 -19.33 42.62
N VAL A 63 -12.70 -20.48 42.05
CA VAL A 63 -12.24 -20.89 40.70
C VAL A 63 -12.83 -19.97 39.64
N SER A 64 -14.12 -19.63 39.74
CA SER A 64 -14.76 -18.68 38.83
C SER A 64 -14.16 -17.27 38.92
N TYR A 65 -13.81 -16.82 40.12
CA TYR A 65 -13.10 -15.55 40.31
C TYR A 65 -11.71 -15.58 39.67
N LEU A 66 -10.93 -16.65 39.87
CA LEU A 66 -9.61 -16.81 39.22
C LEU A 66 -9.73 -16.80 37.69
N HIS A 67 -10.73 -17.48 37.12
CA HIS A 67 -11.00 -17.47 35.68
C HIS A 67 -11.31 -16.07 35.18
N ALA A 68 -12.13 -15.29 35.90
CA ALA A 68 -12.45 -13.91 35.54
C ALA A 68 -11.19 -13.02 35.51
N VAL A 69 -10.32 -13.14 36.53
CA VAL A 69 -9.06 -12.38 36.60
C VAL A 69 -8.11 -12.80 35.48
N LEU A 70 -7.98 -14.09 35.20
CA LEU A 70 -7.15 -14.59 34.09
C LEU A 70 -7.67 -14.11 32.73
N GLN A 71 -8.98 -14.11 32.50
CA GLN A 71 -9.58 -13.57 31.28
C GLN A 71 -9.31 -12.06 31.14
N LEU A 72 -9.36 -11.31 32.23
CA LEU A 72 -8.98 -9.89 32.23
C LEU A 72 -7.49 -9.72 31.90
N CYS A 73 -6.62 -10.59 32.42
CA CYS A 73 -5.20 -10.58 32.08
C CYS A 73 -4.97 -10.86 30.60
N ALA A 74 -5.68 -11.82 30.00
CA ALA A 74 -5.60 -12.12 28.57
C ALA A 74 -6.03 -10.93 27.71
N ARG A 75 -7.16 -10.29 28.06
CA ARG A 75 -7.68 -9.11 27.34
C ARG A 75 -6.70 -7.93 27.37
N ASN A 76 -6.04 -7.70 28.50
CA ASN A 76 -5.12 -6.59 28.69
C ASN A 76 -3.65 -6.94 28.37
N LYS A 77 -3.36 -8.15 27.87
CA LYS A 77 -1.99 -8.65 27.64
C LYS A 77 -1.09 -8.53 28.88
N ALA A 78 -1.67 -8.69 30.07
CA ALA A 78 -1.03 -8.46 31.36
C ALA A 78 -0.22 -9.69 31.82
N ALA A 79 0.98 -9.85 31.25
CA ALA A 79 1.80 -11.05 31.41
C ALA A 79 2.22 -11.33 32.87
N ILE A 80 2.52 -10.30 33.66
CA ILE A 80 3.02 -10.43 35.03
C ILE A 80 1.91 -10.94 35.96
N GLN A 81 0.75 -10.32 35.89
CA GLN A 81 -0.45 -10.69 36.64
C GLN A 81 -0.93 -12.09 36.24
N GLY A 82 -0.86 -12.41 34.94
CA GLY A 82 -1.12 -13.75 34.42
C GLY A 82 -0.21 -14.81 35.05
N LYS A 83 1.11 -14.56 35.15
CA LYS A 83 2.08 -15.46 35.81
C LYS A 83 1.79 -15.63 37.30
N ALA A 84 1.42 -14.56 38.00
CA ALA A 84 1.05 -14.64 39.42
C ALA A 84 -0.20 -15.51 39.64
N CYS A 85 -1.22 -15.34 38.79
CA CYS A 85 -2.42 -16.16 38.81
C CYS A 85 -2.11 -17.62 38.46
N HIS A 86 -1.22 -17.87 37.50
CA HIS A 86 -0.76 -19.22 37.17
C HIS A 86 -0.07 -19.89 38.36
N ALA A 87 0.91 -19.23 39.01
CA ALA A 87 1.57 -19.76 40.20
C ALA A 87 0.57 -20.13 41.32
N ARG A 88 -0.47 -19.31 41.48
CA ARG A 88 -1.57 -19.59 42.40
C ARG A 88 -2.37 -20.83 41.97
N ALA A 89 -2.70 -20.96 40.69
CA ALA A 89 -3.36 -22.16 40.15
C ALA A 89 -2.54 -23.45 40.40
N ILE A 90 -1.21 -23.39 40.25
CA ILE A 90 -0.30 -24.50 40.58
C ILE A 90 -0.39 -24.87 42.06
N ARG A 91 -0.29 -23.89 42.95
CA ARG A 91 -0.36 -24.10 44.41
C ARG A 91 -1.66 -24.79 44.84
N PHE A 92 -2.76 -24.54 44.13
CA PHE A 92 -4.07 -25.13 44.41
C PHE A 92 -4.37 -26.40 43.60
N GLY A 93 -3.41 -26.91 42.82
CA GLY A 93 -3.59 -28.16 42.06
C GLY A 93 -4.54 -28.07 40.87
N LEU A 94 -4.82 -26.86 40.36
CA LEU A 94 -5.71 -26.67 39.21
C LEU A 94 -5.05 -26.98 37.85
N GLN A 95 -3.86 -27.57 37.84
CA GLN A 95 -3.15 -27.96 36.61
C GLN A 95 -3.87 -29.09 35.86
N GLU A 96 -4.62 -29.93 36.57
CA GLU A 96 -5.42 -31.01 35.98
C GLU A 96 -6.76 -30.51 35.41
N ASP A 97 -7.19 -29.29 35.77
CA ASP A 97 -8.40 -28.69 35.22
C ASP A 97 -8.14 -28.14 33.80
N THR A 98 -8.72 -28.80 32.81
CA THR A 98 -8.64 -28.44 31.39
C THR A 98 -9.10 -26.99 31.14
N THR A 99 -10.11 -26.51 31.87
CA THR A 99 -10.65 -25.15 31.68
C THR A 99 -9.65 -24.09 32.13
N THR A 100 -9.11 -24.21 33.34
CA THR A 100 -8.06 -23.33 33.87
C THR A 100 -6.84 -23.33 32.96
N SER A 101 -6.40 -24.51 32.50
CA SER A 101 -5.26 -24.65 31.59
C SER A 101 -5.50 -23.95 30.24
N ASN A 102 -6.70 -24.06 29.66
CA ASN A 102 -7.05 -23.36 28.41
C ASN A 102 -7.03 -21.83 28.57
N ILE A 103 -7.53 -21.32 29.69
CA ILE A 103 -7.50 -19.88 29.97
C ILE A 103 -6.04 -19.41 30.14
N LEU A 104 -5.20 -20.19 30.82
CA LEU A 104 -3.77 -19.90 30.98
C LEU A 104 -3.02 -19.90 29.65
N ILE A 105 -3.28 -20.88 28.77
CA ILE A 105 -2.74 -20.88 27.40
C ILE A 105 -3.12 -19.58 26.68
N ASN A 106 -4.40 -19.19 26.72
CA ASN A 106 -4.86 -17.95 26.07
C ASN A 106 -4.17 -16.69 26.65
N VAL A 107 -3.97 -16.61 27.97
CA VAL A 107 -3.23 -15.50 28.62
C VAL A 107 -1.81 -15.42 28.09
N TYR A 108 -1.09 -16.54 28.04
CA TYR A 108 0.28 -16.56 27.56
C TYR A 108 0.37 -16.25 26.06
N CYS A 109 -0.51 -16.83 25.25
CA CYS A 109 -0.62 -16.56 23.81
C CYS A 109 -0.84 -15.07 23.54
N LYS A 110 -1.85 -14.43 24.17
CA LYS A 110 -2.14 -13.00 24.00
C LYS A 110 -1.02 -12.08 24.50
N SER A 111 -0.18 -12.58 25.40
CA SER A 111 0.99 -11.87 25.92
C SER A 111 2.27 -12.11 25.11
N GLY A 112 2.20 -12.84 23.98
CA GLY A 112 3.38 -13.17 23.16
C GLY A 112 4.32 -14.22 23.77
N LEU A 113 3.93 -14.88 24.87
CA LEU A 113 4.74 -15.86 25.60
C LEU A 113 4.43 -17.30 25.14
N LEU A 114 4.57 -17.57 23.84
CA LEU A 114 4.21 -18.85 23.22
C LEU A 114 4.92 -20.06 23.84
N SER A 115 6.18 -19.92 24.24
CA SER A 115 6.92 -20.98 24.92
C SER A 115 6.31 -21.36 26.28
N SER A 116 5.75 -20.39 27.01
CA SER A 116 5.05 -20.64 28.28
C SER A 116 3.69 -21.27 28.04
N ALA A 117 2.97 -20.82 27.01
CA ALA A 117 1.72 -21.43 26.58
C ALA A 117 1.93 -22.91 26.20
N ARG A 118 3.01 -23.21 25.46
CA ARG A 118 3.38 -24.57 25.07
C ARG A 118 3.68 -25.47 26.27
N LYS A 119 4.41 -24.97 27.28
CA LYS A 119 4.67 -25.73 28.52
C LYS A 119 3.39 -26.09 29.27
N VAL A 120 2.44 -25.14 29.36
CA VAL A 120 1.12 -25.43 29.98
C VAL A 120 0.42 -26.52 29.19
N PHE A 121 0.37 -26.39 27.87
CA PHE A 121 -0.27 -27.35 26.97
C PHE A 121 0.35 -28.75 27.02
N ASP A 122 1.68 -28.86 27.06
CA ASP A 122 2.41 -30.11 27.13
C ASP A 122 2.19 -30.82 28.49
N GLY A 123 1.99 -30.06 29.56
CA GLY A 123 1.68 -30.56 30.91
C GLY A 123 0.22 -30.95 31.16
N MET A 124 -0.70 -30.70 30.21
CA MET A 124 -2.12 -31.06 30.39
C MET A 124 -2.32 -32.58 30.33
N PRO A 125 -3.01 -33.19 31.33
CA PRO A 125 -3.29 -34.62 31.33
C PRO A 125 -4.32 -35.01 30.26
N ALA A 126 -5.29 -34.13 30.01
CA ALA A 126 -6.28 -34.24 28.94
C ALA A 126 -6.34 -32.93 28.17
N ARG A 127 -6.40 -33.01 26.83
CA ARG A 127 -6.47 -31.85 25.94
C ARG A 127 -7.83 -31.85 25.25
N SER A 128 -8.48 -30.69 25.23
CA SER A 128 -9.73 -30.50 24.48
C SER A 128 -9.46 -29.85 23.13
N LEU A 129 -10.46 -29.85 22.24
CA LEU A 129 -10.40 -29.12 20.97
C LEU A 129 -10.07 -27.63 21.17
N VAL A 130 -10.53 -27.03 22.28
CA VAL A 130 -10.19 -25.65 22.66
C VAL A 130 -8.69 -25.51 22.95
N SER A 131 -8.07 -26.49 23.64
CA SER A 131 -6.62 -26.49 23.91
C SER A 131 -5.81 -26.44 22.62
N TRP A 132 -6.17 -27.32 21.67
CA TRP A 132 -5.51 -27.42 20.36
C TRP A 132 -5.72 -26.16 19.52
N ASN A 133 -6.97 -25.72 19.34
CA ASN A 133 -7.31 -24.57 18.51
C ASN A 133 -6.68 -23.27 19.04
N THR A 134 -6.68 -23.06 20.36
CA THR A 134 -6.08 -21.87 20.96
C THR A 134 -4.59 -21.79 20.66
N LEU A 135 -3.87 -22.91 20.80
CA LEU A 135 -2.42 -22.93 20.61
C LEU A 135 -2.04 -22.89 19.12
N ILE A 136 -2.69 -23.69 18.27
CA ILE A 136 -2.46 -23.71 16.82
C ILE A 136 -2.77 -22.32 16.22
N GLY A 137 -3.92 -21.74 16.54
CA GLY A 137 -4.30 -20.41 16.06
C GLY A 137 -3.33 -19.33 16.54
N SER A 138 -2.82 -19.43 17.76
CA SER A 138 -1.81 -18.49 18.25
C SER A 138 -0.48 -18.64 17.52
N TYR A 139 0.02 -19.85 17.27
CA TYR A 139 1.24 -20.02 16.47
C TYR A 139 1.06 -19.48 15.05
N ALA A 140 -0.09 -19.76 14.41
CA ALA A 140 -0.44 -19.23 13.09
C ALA A 140 -0.42 -17.69 13.05
N GLN A 141 -1.05 -17.03 14.03
CA GLN A 141 -1.12 -15.57 14.11
C GLN A 141 0.23 -14.89 14.38
N ASN A 142 1.20 -15.60 14.97
CA ASN A 142 2.53 -15.06 15.26
C ASN A 142 3.58 -15.44 14.19
N GLY A 143 3.16 -16.00 13.05
CA GLY A 143 4.07 -16.37 11.95
C GLY A 143 4.86 -17.67 12.19
N GLU A 144 4.59 -18.38 13.27
CA GLU A 144 5.27 -19.62 13.68
C GLU A 144 4.61 -20.85 13.03
N ALA A 145 4.58 -20.84 11.70
CA ALA A 145 3.77 -21.75 10.92
C ALA A 145 4.22 -23.22 10.99
N HIS A 146 5.53 -23.47 11.17
CA HIS A 146 6.05 -24.82 11.39
C HIS A 146 5.50 -25.45 12.68
N GLU A 147 5.43 -24.69 13.77
CA GLU A 147 4.89 -25.18 15.03
C GLU A 147 3.39 -25.41 14.97
N ALA A 148 2.65 -24.55 14.27
CA ALA A 148 1.22 -24.76 14.01
C ALA A 148 0.97 -26.08 13.25
N LEU A 149 1.77 -26.36 12.21
CA LEU A 149 1.69 -27.61 11.44
C LEU A 149 2.12 -28.84 12.26
N ASN A 150 3.16 -28.71 13.08
CA ASN A 150 3.63 -29.80 13.96
C ASN A 150 2.57 -30.17 15.01
N LEU A 151 1.92 -29.18 15.62
CA LEU A 151 0.81 -29.40 16.54
C LEU A 151 -0.39 -30.04 15.86
N PHE A 152 -0.71 -29.64 14.63
CA PHE A 152 -1.78 -30.28 13.85
C PHE A 152 -1.47 -31.76 13.56
N LYS A 153 -0.23 -32.07 13.15
CA LYS A 153 0.22 -33.46 12.96
C LYS A 153 0.14 -34.27 14.26
N LEU A 154 0.53 -33.67 15.39
CA LEU A 154 0.45 -34.31 16.71
C LEU A 154 -1.01 -34.59 17.10
N MET A 155 -1.90 -33.63 16.89
CA MET A 155 -3.34 -33.76 17.12
C MET A 155 -3.92 -34.93 16.32
N GLN A 156 -3.55 -35.06 15.04
CA GLN A 156 -3.97 -36.17 14.19
C GLN A 156 -3.41 -37.52 14.67
N ARG A 157 -2.12 -37.59 15.02
CA ARG A 157 -1.49 -38.81 15.56
C ARG A 157 -2.12 -39.27 16.87
N ASN A 158 -2.57 -38.33 17.70
CA ASN A 158 -3.28 -38.61 18.95
C ASN A 158 -4.75 -39.02 18.73
N GLY A 159 -5.23 -39.11 17.48
CA GLY A 159 -6.61 -39.45 17.16
C GLY A 159 -7.63 -38.41 17.65
N SER A 160 -7.19 -37.17 17.90
CA SER A 160 -8.08 -36.09 18.37
C SER A 160 -8.91 -35.55 17.21
N SER A 161 -10.20 -35.33 17.42
CA SER A 161 -11.09 -34.69 16.45
C SER A 161 -10.67 -33.25 16.19
N PHE A 162 -10.70 -32.80 14.94
CA PHE A 162 -10.50 -31.39 14.55
C PHE A 162 -11.82 -30.72 14.20
N SER A 163 -11.82 -29.38 14.17
CA SER A 163 -12.92 -28.58 13.63
C SER A 163 -12.47 -27.71 12.47
N GLU A 164 -13.41 -27.01 11.87
CA GLU A 164 -13.21 -26.09 10.76
C GLU A 164 -12.30 -24.93 11.17
N PHE A 165 -12.37 -24.51 12.44
CA PHE A 165 -11.43 -23.54 13.02
C PHE A 165 -10.00 -24.07 13.11
N THR A 166 -9.81 -25.37 13.37
CA THR A 166 -8.49 -26.00 13.34
C THR A 166 -7.91 -25.88 11.94
N ILE A 167 -8.66 -26.31 10.93
CA ILE A 167 -8.21 -26.32 9.52
C ILE A 167 -7.96 -24.91 9.01
N SER A 168 -8.90 -23.98 9.25
CA SER A 168 -8.77 -22.57 8.90
C SER A 168 -7.50 -21.95 9.52
N SER A 169 -7.22 -22.22 10.80
CA SER A 169 -6.01 -21.72 11.47
C SER A 169 -4.71 -22.28 10.85
N VAL A 170 -4.68 -23.57 10.54
CA VAL A 170 -3.50 -24.23 9.94
C VAL A 170 -3.29 -23.77 8.50
N VAL A 171 -4.36 -23.57 7.74
CA VAL A 171 -4.33 -22.98 6.40
C VAL A 171 -3.77 -21.55 6.47
N CYS A 172 -4.28 -20.70 7.36
CA CYS A 172 -3.76 -19.34 7.55
C CYS A 172 -2.29 -19.32 7.97
N ALA A 173 -1.82 -20.30 8.74
CA ALA A 173 -0.40 -20.42 9.09
C ALA A 173 0.48 -20.58 7.84
N SER A 174 0.00 -21.25 6.79
CA SER A 174 0.78 -21.45 5.56
C SER A 174 1.11 -20.16 4.80
N VAL A 175 0.38 -19.06 5.05
CA VAL A 175 0.69 -17.72 4.50
C VAL A 175 2.08 -17.28 4.93
N ALA A 176 2.46 -17.49 6.19
CA ALA A 176 3.73 -17.01 6.74
C ALA A 176 4.97 -17.66 6.10
N ILE A 177 4.82 -18.84 5.49
CA ILE A 177 5.91 -19.55 4.81
C ILE A 177 5.84 -19.30 3.28
N CYS A 178 4.86 -18.55 2.78
CA CYS A 178 4.55 -18.42 1.34
C CYS A 178 4.51 -19.79 0.62
N ALA A 179 4.17 -20.84 1.35
CA ALA A 179 4.34 -22.21 0.91
C ALA A 179 3.08 -22.68 0.18
N VAL A 180 2.94 -22.26 -1.09
CA VAL A 180 1.87 -22.68 -2.00
C VAL A 180 1.66 -24.20 -1.97
N PHE A 181 2.75 -24.97 -1.86
CA PHE A 181 2.71 -26.42 -1.77
C PHE A 181 1.96 -26.92 -0.52
N VAL A 182 2.24 -26.34 0.65
CA VAL A 182 1.57 -26.68 1.91
C VAL A 182 0.09 -26.30 1.83
N CYS A 183 -0.24 -25.12 1.30
CA CYS A 183 -1.62 -24.70 1.08
C CYS A 183 -2.39 -25.72 0.21
N LYS A 184 -1.81 -26.17 -0.91
CA LYS A 184 -2.42 -27.20 -1.77
C LYS A 184 -2.60 -28.55 -1.06
N GLN A 185 -1.65 -28.96 -0.22
CA GLN A 185 -1.78 -30.18 0.59
C GLN A 185 -2.93 -30.06 1.60
N LEU A 186 -3.03 -28.92 2.29
CA LEU A 186 -4.11 -28.66 3.25
C LEU A 186 -5.47 -28.52 2.57
N HIS A 187 -5.54 -27.94 1.37
CA HIS A 187 -6.75 -27.92 0.56
C HIS A 187 -7.16 -29.34 0.17
N GLY A 188 -6.24 -30.16 -0.34
CA GLY A 188 -6.51 -31.56 -0.64
C GLY A 188 -6.95 -32.37 0.59
N PHE A 189 -6.40 -32.05 1.77
CA PHE A 189 -6.87 -32.61 3.03
C PHE A 189 -8.29 -32.14 3.37
N ALA A 190 -8.62 -30.85 3.23
CA ALA A 190 -9.95 -30.31 3.50
C ALA A 190 -11.03 -30.98 2.63
N VAL A 191 -10.73 -31.22 1.35
CA VAL A 191 -11.61 -31.98 0.44
C VAL A 191 -11.78 -33.42 0.91
N LYS A 192 -10.69 -34.12 1.27
CA LYS A 192 -10.77 -35.50 1.79
C LYS A 192 -11.54 -35.60 3.10
N ALA A 193 -11.47 -34.56 3.93
CA ALA A 193 -12.20 -34.46 5.19
C ALA A 193 -13.63 -33.93 5.01
N ALA A 194 -14.05 -33.59 3.79
CA ALA A 194 -15.35 -33.01 3.45
C ALA A 194 -15.69 -31.73 4.25
N VAL A 195 -14.69 -30.89 4.51
CA VAL A 195 -14.83 -29.60 5.22
C VAL A 195 -14.52 -28.39 4.32
N ASP A 196 -14.24 -28.62 3.04
CA ASP A 196 -13.92 -27.59 2.05
C ASP A 196 -15.10 -26.67 1.72
N SER A 197 -16.34 -27.15 1.89
CA SER A 197 -17.56 -26.37 1.73
C SER A 197 -17.86 -25.43 2.90
N ASN A 198 -17.15 -25.57 4.04
CA ASN A 198 -17.37 -24.72 5.21
C ASN A 198 -16.87 -23.29 4.97
N VAL A 199 -17.67 -22.30 5.36
CA VAL A 199 -17.37 -20.88 5.13
C VAL A 199 -16.02 -20.43 5.69
N PHE A 200 -15.60 -20.93 6.86
CA PHE A 200 -14.33 -20.54 7.49
C PHE A 200 -13.11 -21.17 6.81
N VAL A 201 -13.24 -22.40 6.32
CA VAL A 201 -12.18 -23.10 5.59
C VAL A 201 -12.05 -22.53 4.19
N GLY A 202 -13.16 -22.38 3.46
CA GLY A 202 -13.19 -21.78 2.13
C GLY A 202 -12.66 -20.35 2.12
N THR A 203 -13.04 -19.52 3.11
CA THR A 203 -12.51 -18.15 3.23
C THR A 203 -11.00 -18.16 3.49
N ALA A 204 -10.50 -19.02 4.38
CA ALA A 204 -9.05 -19.13 4.63
C ALA A 204 -8.28 -19.59 3.39
N LEU A 205 -8.79 -20.59 2.67
CA LEU A 205 -8.18 -21.07 1.43
C LEU A 205 -8.13 -19.96 0.35
N ALA A 206 -9.24 -19.24 0.17
CA ALA A 206 -9.30 -18.11 -0.76
C ALA A 206 -8.30 -17.01 -0.40
N ASP A 207 -8.21 -16.64 0.88
CA ASP A 207 -7.25 -15.64 1.40
C ASP A 207 -5.80 -16.05 1.11
N VAL A 208 -5.42 -17.30 1.43
CA VAL A 208 -4.06 -17.80 1.21
C VAL A 208 -3.72 -17.86 -0.27
N TYR A 209 -4.63 -18.35 -1.12
CA TYR A 209 -4.40 -18.37 -2.56
C TYR A 209 -4.22 -16.96 -3.12
N ALA A 210 -5.06 -16.00 -2.71
CA ALA A 210 -4.94 -14.61 -3.15
C ALA A 210 -3.62 -13.97 -2.71
N LYS A 211 -3.23 -14.14 -1.43
CA LYS A 211 -1.94 -13.65 -0.89
C LYS A 211 -0.72 -14.32 -1.52
N SER A 212 -0.89 -15.50 -2.10
CA SER A 212 0.16 -16.22 -2.83
C SER A 212 0.22 -15.89 -4.33
N GLY A 213 -0.55 -14.91 -4.80
CA GLY A 213 -0.62 -14.56 -6.23
C GLY A 213 -1.47 -15.50 -7.09
N LEU A 214 -2.07 -16.54 -6.49
CA LEU A 214 -2.89 -17.55 -7.18
C LEU A 214 -4.37 -17.18 -7.20
N VAL A 215 -4.68 -15.96 -7.64
CA VAL A 215 -6.04 -15.39 -7.57
C VAL A 215 -7.07 -16.21 -8.33
N LYS A 216 -6.68 -16.86 -9.42
CA LYS A 216 -7.58 -17.77 -10.16
C LYS A 216 -8.04 -18.96 -9.32
N GLU A 217 -7.15 -19.52 -8.50
CA GLU A 217 -7.49 -20.62 -7.58
C GLU A 217 -8.34 -20.09 -6.42
N ALA A 218 -8.03 -18.91 -5.90
CA ALA A 218 -8.86 -18.23 -4.89
C ALA A 218 -10.31 -18.02 -5.41
N SER A 219 -10.44 -17.54 -6.65
CA SER A 219 -11.74 -17.35 -7.30
C SER A 219 -12.49 -18.66 -7.49
N ARG A 220 -11.82 -19.76 -7.85
CA ARG A 220 -12.47 -21.08 -7.94
C ARG A 220 -13.01 -21.56 -6.59
N VAL A 221 -12.22 -21.43 -5.52
CA VAL A 221 -12.68 -21.75 -4.16
C VAL A 221 -13.87 -20.88 -3.79
N PHE A 222 -13.79 -19.57 -4.06
CA PHE A 222 -14.89 -18.66 -3.80
C PHE A 222 -16.17 -19.04 -4.56
N GLU A 223 -16.09 -19.40 -5.84
CA GLU A 223 -17.27 -19.78 -6.64
C GLU A 223 -17.84 -21.15 -6.23
N SER A 224 -17.01 -22.07 -5.71
CA SER A 224 -17.49 -23.39 -5.24
C SER A 224 -18.21 -23.34 -3.88
N MET A 225 -18.06 -22.27 -3.10
CA MET A 225 -18.74 -22.12 -1.81
C MET A 225 -20.26 -21.96 -2.00
N GLN A 226 -21.07 -22.71 -1.25
CA GLN A 226 -22.53 -22.54 -1.26
C GLN A 226 -22.94 -21.31 -0.46
N GLU A 227 -22.39 -21.18 0.74
CA GLU A 227 -22.59 -20.03 1.64
C GLU A 227 -21.34 -19.15 1.68
N ARG A 228 -21.54 -17.83 1.65
CA ARG A 228 -20.46 -16.84 1.71
C ARG A 228 -20.82 -15.78 2.72
N SER A 229 -19.89 -15.52 3.65
CA SER A 229 -20.04 -14.46 4.65
C SER A 229 -19.58 -13.11 4.10
N VAL A 230 -19.92 -12.00 4.78
CA VAL A 230 -19.36 -10.67 4.49
C VAL A 230 -17.82 -10.70 4.45
N VAL A 231 -17.19 -11.47 5.33
CA VAL A 231 -15.73 -11.65 5.37
C VAL A 231 -15.23 -12.36 4.12
N THR A 232 -15.97 -13.34 3.60
CA THR A 232 -15.63 -14.08 2.37
C THR A 232 -15.61 -13.15 1.15
N TRP A 233 -16.61 -12.27 1.02
CA TRP A 233 -16.67 -11.26 -0.04
C TRP A 233 -15.53 -10.24 0.09
N SER A 234 -15.33 -9.72 1.31
CA SER A 234 -14.27 -8.74 1.60
C SER A 234 -12.89 -9.31 1.30
N CYS A 235 -12.62 -10.55 1.70
CA CYS A 235 -11.39 -11.28 1.41
C CYS A 235 -11.10 -11.37 -0.09
N MET A 236 -12.09 -11.75 -0.91
CA MET A 236 -11.88 -11.88 -2.35
C MET A 236 -11.67 -10.53 -3.03
N VAL A 237 -12.40 -9.49 -2.62
CA VAL A 237 -12.19 -8.13 -3.12
C VAL A 237 -10.80 -7.62 -2.77
N VAL A 238 -10.37 -7.76 -1.51
CA VAL A 238 -9.01 -7.42 -1.06
C VAL A 238 -7.99 -8.19 -1.90
N GLY A 239 -8.22 -9.49 -2.11
CA GLY A 239 -7.36 -10.36 -2.89
C GLY A 239 -7.20 -9.91 -4.34
N TYR A 240 -8.27 -9.50 -5.02
CA TYR A 240 -8.19 -8.92 -6.36
C TYR A 240 -7.40 -7.60 -6.37
N VAL A 241 -7.66 -6.69 -5.43
CA VAL A 241 -6.98 -5.39 -5.36
C VAL A 241 -5.49 -5.54 -5.07
N GLN A 242 -5.10 -6.45 -4.16
CA GLN A 242 -3.69 -6.73 -3.84
C GLN A 242 -2.90 -7.34 -5.00
N ASN A 243 -3.60 -7.93 -5.98
CA ASN A 243 -3.01 -8.49 -7.19
C ASN A 243 -3.24 -7.58 -8.42
N GLU A 244 -3.57 -6.31 -8.20
CA GLU A 244 -3.76 -5.28 -9.24
C GLU A 244 -4.89 -5.59 -10.26
N LEU A 245 -5.80 -6.50 -9.92
CA LEU A 245 -6.98 -6.86 -10.71
C LEU A 245 -8.17 -5.98 -10.31
N PHE A 246 -8.01 -4.66 -10.53
CA PHE A 246 -8.95 -3.66 -10.03
C PHE A 246 -10.34 -3.71 -10.70
N GLU A 247 -10.40 -4.08 -11.99
CA GLU A 247 -11.68 -4.20 -12.72
C GLU A 247 -12.51 -5.36 -12.15
N GLU A 248 -11.87 -6.51 -11.93
CA GLU A 248 -12.47 -7.70 -11.32
C GLU A 248 -12.94 -7.42 -9.88
N ALA A 249 -12.17 -6.64 -9.11
CA ALA A 249 -12.57 -6.20 -7.78
C ALA A 249 -13.86 -5.37 -7.81
N LEU A 250 -13.97 -4.40 -8.73
CA LEU A 250 -15.19 -3.59 -8.89
C LEU A 250 -16.39 -4.41 -9.34
N LEU A 251 -16.20 -5.34 -10.28
CA LEU A 251 -17.26 -6.25 -10.72
C LEU A 251 -17.74 -7.14 -9.57
N LEU A 252 -16.83 -7.68 -8.75
CA LEU A 252 -17.20 -8.49 -7.59
C LEU A 252 -17.93 -7.66 -6.54
N PHE A 253 -17.49 -6.43 -6.28
CA PHE A 253 -18.19 -5.52 -5.37
C PHE A 253 -19.59 -5.19 -5.86
N HIS A 254 -19.76 -4.91 -7.16
CA HIS A 254 -21.07 -4.66 -7.72
C HIS A 254 -22.00 -5.90 -7.61
N ARG A 255 -21.45 -7.11 -7.75
CA ARG A 255 -22.19 -8.36 -7.47
C ARG A 255 -22.60 -8.44 -6.00
N ALA A 256 -21.69 -8.12 -5.07
CA ALA A 256 -21.99 -8.09 -3.64
C ALA A 256 -23.12 -7.10 -3.29
N GLN A 257 -23.13 -5.92 -3.94
CA GLN A 257 -24.21 -4.93 -3.79
C GLN A 257 -25.56 -5.45 -4.29
N LYS A 258 -25.60 -6.10 -5.45
CA LYS A 258 -26.83 -6.69 -6.00
C LYS A 258 -27.40 -7.81 -5.12
N MET A 259 -26.53 -8.47 -4.36
CA MET A 259 -26.90 -9.50 -3.39
C MET A 259 -27.17 -8.94 -2.00
N GLU A 260 -27.20 -7.61 -1.84
CA GLU A 260 -27.46 -6.90 -0.58
C GLU A 260 -26.53 -7.34 0.56
N VAL A 261 -25.28 -7.70 0.23
CA VAL A 261 -24.27 -8.07 1.21
C VAL A 261 -23.87 -6.83 2.00
N GLU A 262 -23.97 -6.89 3.33
CA GLU A 262 -23.50 -5.83 4.21
C GLU A 262 -22.01 -5.52 3.95
N HIS A 263 -21.67 -4.23 3.98
CA HIS A 263 -20.30 -3.78 3.73
C HIS A 263 -19.59 -3.51 5.04
N ASP A 264 -18.38 -4.04 5.20
CA ASP A 264 -17.48 -3.62 6.26
C ASP A 264 -16.49 -2.54 5.78
N HIS A 265 -15.71 -2.01 6.69
CA HIS A 265 -14.70 -1.01 6.34
C HIS A 265 -13.55 -1.58 5.49
N PHE A 266 -13.32 -2.90 5.48
CA PHE A 266 -12.26 -3.54 4.70
C PHE A 266 -12.61 -3.59 3.21
N ILE A 267 -13.82 -4.04 2.86
CA ILE A 267 -14.26 -4.06 1.45
C ILE A 267 -14.35 -2.64 0.89
N LEU A 268 -14.88 -1.69 1.67
CA LEU A 268 -15.00 -0.29 1.23
C LEU A 268 -13.63 0.36 1.01
N SER A 269 -12.70 0.22 1.97
CA SER A 269 -11.33 0.71 1.82
C SER A 269 -10.63 0.09 0.61
N SER A 270 -10.80 -1.21 0.39
CA SER A 270 -10.16 -1.92 -0.73
C SER A 270 -10.71 -1.48 -2.08
N ILE A 271 -12.03 -1.31 -2.20
CA ILE A 271 -12.64 -0.83 -3.43
C ILE A 271 -12.28 0.62 -3.73
N ILE A 272 -12.16 1.47 -2.71
CA ILE A 272 -11.61 2.82 -2.91
C ILE A 272 -10.20 2.75 -3.50
N CYS A 273 -9.33 1.88 -2.99
CA CYS A 273 -8.00 1.65 -3.56
C CYS A 273 -8.07 1.16 -5.01
N GLY A 274 -9.00 0.26 -5.33
CA GLY A 274 -9.28 -0.17 -6.71
C GLY A 274 -9.68 0.98 -7.64
N CYS A 275 -10.60 1.85 -7.19
CA CYS A 275 -10.98 3.06 -7.92
C CYS A 275 -9.78 4.00 -8.13
N ALA A 276 -8.92 4.14 -7.12
CA ALA A 276 -7.71 4.94 -7.20
C ALA A 276 -6.71 4.39 -8.25
N GLY A 277 -6.54 3.07 -8.29
CA GLY A 277 -5.71 2.36 -9.26
C GLY A 277 -6.20 2.56 -10.70
N LEU A 278 -7.51 2.49 -10.92
CA LEU A 278 -8.14 2.69 -12.24
C LEU A 278 -8.34 4.15 -12.64
N ALA A 279 -8.09 5.11 -11.73
CA ALA A 279 -8.50 6.50 -11.88
C ALA A 279 -10.02 6.66 -12.11
N ALA A 280 -10.83 5.77 -11.51
CA ALA A 280 -12.27 5.66 -11.68
C ALA A 280 -13.03 6.63 -10.74
N LEU A 281 -13.04 7.92 -11.11
CA LEU A 281 -13.60 8.98 -10.25
C LEU A 281 -15.11 8.83 -10.00
N ILE A 282 -15.87 8.36 -10.99
CA ILE A 282 -17.34 8.26 -10.89
C ILE A 282 -17.70 7.16 -9.89
N GLU A 283 -17.12 5.97 -10.08
CA GLU A 283 -17.24 4.81 -9.21
C GLU A 283 -16.73 5.14 -7.80
N GLY A 284 -15.59 5.84 -7.69
CA GLY A 284 -15.06 6.34 -6.43
C GLY A 284 -16.05 7.26 -5.69
N LYS A 285 -16.74 8.16 -6.39
CA LYS A 285 -17.79 9.02 -5.80
C LYS A 285 -19.02 8.22 -5.36
N GLN A 286 -19.42 7.20 -6.12
CA GLN A 286 -20.50 6.30 -5.72
C GLN A 286 -20.16 5.53 -4.44
N VAL A 287 -18.94 5.00 -4.34
CA VAL A 287 -18.44 4.29 -3.15
C VAL A 287 -18.34 5.24 -1.96
N HIS A 288 -17.87 6.47 -2.14
CA HIS A 288 -17.88 7.50 -1.09
C HIS A 288 -19.31 7.79 -0.58
N ALA A 289 -20.31 7.87 -1.46
CA ALA A 289 -21.70 8.04 -1.04
C ALA A 289 -22.20 6.85 -0.20
N ILE A 290 -21.77 5.62 -0.51
CA ILE A 290 -22.08 4.43 0.30
C ILE A 290 -21.42 4.51 1.67
N ILE A 291 -20.16 4.94 1.74
CA ILE A 291 -19.43 5.14 3.00
C ILE A 291 -20.14 6.16 3.90
N SER A 292 -20.64 7.26 3.31
CA SER A 292 -21.43 8.25 4.04
C SER A 292 -22.73 7.68 4.58
N LYS A 293 -23.43 6.85 3.80
CA LYS A 293 -24.68 6.20 4.23
C LYS A 293 -24.48 5.12 5.30
N THR A 294 -23.34 4.43 5.26
CA THR A 294 -23.00 3.34 6.19
C THR A 294 -22.31 3.83 7.47
N GLY A 295 -21.99 5.13 7.56
CA GLY A 295 -21.37 5.73 8.75
C GLY A 295 -19.87 5.47 8.88
N PHE A 296 -19.18 5.02 7.83
CA PHE A 296 -17.74 4.74 7.86
C PHE A 296 -16.85 5.97 7.55
N CYS A 297 -17.41 7.16 7.36
CA CYS A 297 -16.62 8.38 7.07
C CYS A 297 -15.62 8.74 8.17
N SER A 298 -15.93 8.43 9.43
CA SER A 298 -15.05 8.70 10.58
C SER A 298 -13.94 7.65 10.74
N ASN A 299 -13.99 6.54 10.01
CA ASN A 299 -12.93 5.53 10.04
C ASN A 299 -11.68 6.07 9.34
N ILE A 300 -10.58 6.22 10.09
CA ILE A 300 -9.33 6.80 9.58
C ILE A 300 -8.74 6.04 8.38
N PHE A 301 -8.91 4.71 8.30
CA PHE A 301 -8.40 3.92 7.16
C PHE A 301 -9.21 4.18 5.90
N VAL A 302 -10.54 4.27 6.04
CA VAL A 302 -11.45 4.61 4.95
C VAL A 302 -11.21 6.03 4.48
N ALA A 303 -11.10 6.99 5.39
CA ALA A 303 -10.83 8.40 5.07
C ALA A 303 -9.47 8.58 4.38
N SER A 304 -8.41 7.90 4.86
CA SER A 304 -7.09 7.92 4.21
C SER A 304 -7.14 7.38 2.78
N SER A 305 -7.90 6.29 2.56
CA SER A 305 -8.10 5.71 1.23
C SER A 305 -8.88 6.66 0.33
N LEU A 306 -9.89 7.37 0.85
CA LEU A 306 -10.66 8.37 0.09
C LEU A 306 -9.78 9.54 -0.36
N ILE A 307 -8.89 10.04 0.50
CA ILE A 307 -7.93 11.10 0.15
C ILE A 307 -7.04 10.65 -1.01
N ASP A 308 -6.45 9.46 -0.90
CA ASP A 308 -5.59 8.89 -1.96
C ASP A 308 -6.36 8.67 -3.26
N MET A 309 -7.60 8.17 -3.19
CA MET A 309 -8.45 7.96 -4.37
C MET A 309 -8.79 9.26 -5.07
N TYR A 310 -9.26 10.28 -4.35
CA TYR A 310 -9.57 11.57 -4.97
C TYR A 310 -8.35 12.22 -5.59
N ALA A 311 -7.19 12.16 -4.92
CA ALA A 311 -5.94 12.63 -5.48
C ALA A 311 -5.55 11.86 -6.76
N LYS A 312 -5.52 10.53 -6.73
CA LYS A 312 -5.18 9.69 -7.90
C LYS A 312 -6.21 9.75 -9.03
N CYS A 313 -7.43 10.23 -8.76
CA CYS A 313 -8.47 10.47 -9.76
C CYS A 313 -8.48 11.90 -10.31
N GLY A 314 -7.55 12.76 -9.89
CA GLY A 314 -7.40 14.12 -10.42
C GLY A 314 -8.29 15.16 -9.75
N SER A 315 -8.75 14.88 -8.54
CA SER A 315 -9.65 15.75 -7.75
C SER A 315 -9.02 16.09 -6.39
N VAL A 316 -7.90 16.81 -6.43
CA VAL A 316 -7.12 17.15 -5.21
C VAL A 316 -7.89 18.04 -4.24
N GLU A 317 -8.83 18.85 -4.72
CA GLU A 317 -9.67 19.70 -3.86
C GLU A 317 -10.67 18.87 -3.04
N GLU A 318 -11.30 17.85 -3.64
CA GLU A 318 -12.12 16.90 -2.90
C GLU A 318 -11.27 16.04 -1.94
N ALA A 319 -10.04 15.66 -2.33
CA ALA A 319 -9.11 14.98 -1.43
C ALA A 319 -8.81 15.84 -0.18
N TYR A 320 -8.53 17.13 -0.40
CA TYR A 320 -8.27 18.08 0.69
C TYR A 320 -9.51 18.31 1.57
N THR A 321 -10.71 18.33 0.96
CA THR A 321 -11.98 18.42 1.71
C THR A 321 -12.16 17.22 2.64
N VAL A 322 -11.94 15.99 2.14
CA VAL A 322 -11.98 14.79 2.99
C VAL A 322 -10.93 14.89 4.10
N PHE A 323 -9.70 15.28 3.76
CA PHE A 323 -8.61 15.44 4.71
C PHE A 323 -8.94 16.42 5.83
N LEU A 324 -9.51 17.59 5.52
CA LEU A 324 -9.91 18.58 6.53
C LEU A 324 -10.91 17.99 7.53
N ASN A 325 -11.87 17.21 7.05
CA ASN A 325 -12.95 16.61 7.86
C ASN A 325 -12.50 15.43 8.74
N VAL A 326 -11.26 14.95 8.61
CA VAL A 326 -10.71 13.93 9.52
C VAL A 326 -10.36 14.56 10.86
N GLU A 327 -11.00 14.13 11.96
CA GLU A 327 -10.71 14.63 13.31
C GLU A 327 -9.29 14.25 13.76
N ASP A 328 -9.01 12.94 13.87
CA ASP A 328 -7.73 12.40 14.32
C ASP A 328 -6.87 11.94 13.13
N LYS A 329 -6.17 12.89 12.51
CA LYS A 329 -5.24 12.61 11.40
C LYS A 329 -4.04 11.82 11.90
N ASN A 330 -3.65 10.77 11.17
CA ASN A 330 -2.46 9.98 11.44
C ASN A 330 -1.42 10.17 10.30
N VAL A 331 -0.24 9.56 10.45
CA VAL A 331 0.82 9.65 9.43
C VAL A 331 0.34 9.21 8.04
N VAL A 332 -0.55 8.21 7.97
CA VAL A 332 -1.08 7.70 6.69
C VAL A 332 -1.94 8.74 5.98
N SER A 333 -2.85 9.42 6.67
CA SER A 333 -3.70 10.45 6.05
C SER A 333 -2.91 11.69 5.62
N TRP A 334 -1.88 12.08 6.39
CA TRP A 334 -0.94 13.13 6.01
C TRP A 334 -0.15 12.75 4.76
N ASN A 335 0.42 11.54 4.72
CA ASN A 335 1.17 11.05 3.57
C ASN A 335 0.31 10.99 2.30
N ALA A 336 -0.95 10.54 2.41
CA ALA A 336 -1.89 10.55 1.30
C ALA A 336 -2.09 11.96 0.72
N MET A 337 -2.23 12.98 1.58
CA MET A 337 -2.39 14.37 1.16
C MET A 337 -1.11 14.97 0.57
N ILE A 338 0.05 14.76 1.20
CA ILE A 338 1.36 15.24 0.72
C ILE A 338 1.67 14.64 -0.66
N SER A 339 1.48 13.32 -0.82
CA SER A 339 1.64 12.62 -2.10
C SER A 339 0.64 13.13 -3.15
N GLY A 340 -0.60 13.41 -2.74
CA GLY A 340 -1.61 14.03 -3.59
C GLY A 340 -1.18 15.40 -4.13
N PHE A 341 -0.66 16.29 -3.27
CA PHE A 341 -0.12 17.57 -3.70
C PHE A 341 1.10 17.42 -4.63
N ALA A 342 2.01 16.49 -4.33
CA ALA A 342 3.17 16.19 -5.17
C ALA A 342 2.77 15.78 -6.60
N LYS A 343 1.78 14.90 -6.72
CA LYS A 343 1.24 14.46 -8.03
C LYS A 343 0.51 15.55 -8.79
N HIS A 344 0.09 16.62 -8.13
CA HIS A 344 -0.64 17.73 -8.73
C HIS A 344 0.22 18.97 -8.98
N ALA A 345 1.55 18.85 -8.89
CA ALA A 345 2.50 19.95 -9.03
C ALA A 345 2.26 21.10 -8.01
N ARG A 346 1.82 20.74 -6.80
CA ARG A 346 1.55 21.66 -5.68
C ARG A 346 2.61 21.49 -4.58
N ALA A 347 3.88 21.68 -4.94
CA ALA A 347 5.00 21.38 -4.04
C ALA A 347 4.99 22.23 -2.77
N LEU A 348 4.58 23.50 -2.86
CA LEU A 348 4.48 24.38 -1.69
C LEU A 348 3.48 23.84 -0.66
N GLU A 349 2.30 23.41 -1.10
CA GLU A 349 1.30 22.82 -0.22
C GLU A 349 1.74 21.48 0.37
N ALA A 350 2.51 20.69 -0.40
CA ALA A 350 3.14 19.46 0.11
C ALA A 350 4.12 19.76 1.26
N MET A 351 5.00 20.76 1.08
CA MET A 351 5.98 21.18 2.09
C MET A 351 5.32 21.81 3.33
N ILE A 352 4.31 22.66 3.14
CA ILE A 352 3.52 23.22 4.25
C ILE A 352 2.85 22.09 5.05
N SER A 353 2.33 21.08 4.36
CA SER A 353 1.70 19.92 5.00
C SER A 353 2.70 19.08 5.80
N PHE A 354 3.92 18.90 5.28
CA PHE A 354 5.03 18.24 5.97
C PHE A 354 5.46 18.98 7.25
N GLU A 355 5.55 20.31 7.21
CA GLU A 355 5.85 21.10 8.42
C GLU A 355 4.70 21.02 9.43
N LYS A 356 3.45 21.11 8.96
CA LYS A 356 2.28 21.06 9.83
C LYS A 356 2.12 19.70 10.53
N MET A 357 2.40 18.57 9.87
CA MET A 357 2.35 17.26 10.53
C MET A 357 3.36 17.16 11.68
N GLN A 358 4.58 17.70 11.51
CA GLN A 358 5.59 17.75 12.57
C GLN A 358 5.15 18.64 13.74
N GLN A 359 4.57 19.80 13.45
CA GLN A 359 4.02 20.71 14.48
C GLN A 359 2.89 20.06 15.29
N MET A 360 2.16 19.12 14.69
CA MET A 360 1.14 18.32 15.37
C MET A 360 1.71 17.13 16.16
N GLY A 361 3.03 16.99 16.26
CA GLY A 361 3.70 15.93 17.00
C GLY A 361 3.72 14.58 16.28
N LEU A 362 3.43 14.55 14.97
CA LEU A 362 3.56 13.35 14.15
C LEU A 362 4.95 13.28 13.54
N TYR A 363 5.59 12.12 13.65
CA TYR A 363 6.92 11.88 13.11
C TYR A 363 6.82 11.45 11.64
N PRO A 364 7.52 12.14 10.71
CA PRO A 364 7.68 11.68 9.34
C PRO A 364 8.28 10.27 9.29
N ASN A 365 7.87 9.47 8.31
CA ASN A 365 8.46 8.17 8.02
C ASN A 365 9.00 8.10 6.58
N GLU A 366 9.45 6.92 6.16
CA GLU A 366 9.99 6.68 4.81
C GLU A 366 9.02 7.18 3.72
N VAL A 367 7.74 6.86 3.87
CA VAL A 367 6.70 7.24 2.89
C VAL A 367 6.46 8.75 2.87
N THR A 368 6.60 9.43 4.01
CA THR A 368 6.52 10.89 4.08
C THR A 368 7.63 11.53 3.25
N TYR A 369 8.87 11.06 3.40
CA TYR A 369 10.03 11.59 2.68
C TYR A 369 9.97 11.31 1.18
N ILE A 370 9.54 10.13 0.76
CA ILE A 370 9.26 9.84 -0.66
C ILE A 370 8.27 10.87 -1.24
N SER A 371 7.23 11.23 -0.48
CA SER A 371 6.20 12.15 -0.93
C SER A 371 6.71 13.59 -1.11
N VAL A 372 7.50 14.12 -0.17
CA VAL A 372 8.10 15.46 -0.31
C VAL A 372 9.21 15.50 -1.36
N LEU A 373 10.06 14.47 -1.45
CA LEU A 373 11.10 14.38 -2.48
C LEU A 373 10.48 14.29 -3.88
N SER A 374 9.37 13.56 -4.04
CA SER A 374 8.62 13.53 -5.30
C SER A 374 8.04 14.91 -5.66
N ALA A 375 7.56 15.67 -4.66
CA ALA A 375 7.09 17.04 -4.87
C ALA A 375 8.20 17.95 -5.38
N CYS A 376 9.40 17.83 -4.79
CA CYS A 376 10.59 18.55 -5.25
C CYS A 376 11.00 18.13 -6.66
N SER A 377 11.05 16.82 -6.95
CA SER A 377 11.38 16.28 -8.27
C SER A 377 10.44 16.82 -9.35
N HIS A 378 9.15 16.88 -9.07
CA HIS A 378 8.15 17.33 -10.04
C HIS A 378 8.22 18.84 -10.34
N MET A 379 8.90 19.63 -9.50
CA MET A 379 9.02 21.08 -9.64
C MET A 379 10.47 21.56 -9.83
N GLY A 380 11.44 20.64 -9.86
CA GLY A 380 12.86 20.97 -10.07
C GLY A 380 13.51 21.65 -8.86
N LEU A 381 12.96 21.45 -7.66
CA LEU A 381 13.42 22.03 -6.41
C LEU A 381 14.61 21.23 -5.84
N VAL A 382 15.77 21.35 -6.50
CA VAL A 382 16.97 20.53 -6.19
C VAL A 382 17.49 20.78 -4.78
N ASP A 383 17.58 22.05 -4.37
CA ASP A 383 18.14 22.42 -3.06
C ASP A 383 17.24 21.95 -1.92
N GLU A 384 15.93 22.10 -2.07
CA GLU A 384 14.95 21.57 -1.13
C GLU A 384 15.00 20.04 -1.08
N ALA A 385 15.14 19.35 -2.23
CA ALA A 385 15.28 17.90 -2.26
C ALA A 385 16.51 17.43 -1.48
N LYS A 386 17.68 18.06 -1.69
CA LYS A 386 18.91 17.77 -0.95
C LYS A 386 18.71 18.00 0.56
N SER A 387 18.10 19.14 0.92
CA SER A 387 17.78 19.47 2.32
C SER A 387 16.88 18.42 2.98
N TYR A 388 15.79 17.98 2.33
CA TYR A 388 14.93 16.94 2.88
C TYR A 388 15.62 15.58 2.96
N PHE A 389 16.43 15.22 1.97
CA PHE A 389 17.20 13.98 1.98
C PHE A 389 18.19 13.95 3.16
N ASP A 390 18.87 15.05 3.43
CA ASP A 390 19.78 15.19 4.58
C ASP A 390 19.01 15.22 5.91
N LEU A 391 17.87 15.92 5.98
CA LEU A 391 17.01 15.99 7.16
C LEU A 391 16.52 14.61 7.60
N MET A 392 16.15 13.76 6.62
CA MET A 392 15.71 12.38 6.85
C MET A 392 16.76 11.57 7.61
N ILE A 393 18.02 11.69 7.20
CA ILE A 393 19.15 10.96 7.78
C ILE A 393 19.54 11.56 9.12
N THR A 394 19.75 12.88 9.16
CA THR A 394 20.39 13.56 10.30
C THR A 394 19.46 13.81 11.48
N LYS A 395 18.20 14.18 11.24
CA LYS A 395 17.25 14.56 12.28
C LYS A 395 16.26 13.46 12.61
N HIS A 396 15.75 12.78 11.59
CA HIS A 396 14.71 11.75 11.77
C HIS A 396 15.27 10.32 11.79
N ASN A 397 16.58 10.14 11.55
CA ASN A 397 17.27 8.84 11.62
C ASN A 397 16.59 7.76 10.76
N ILE A 398 16.13 8.16 9.58
CA ILE A 398 15.52 7.27 8.59
C ILE A 398 16.58 6.95 7.54
N SER A 399 16.79 5.65 7.31
CA SER A 399 17.72 5.20 6.27
C SER A 399 17.09 5.38 4.89
N PRO A 400 17.77 6.02 3.93
CA PRO A 400 17.28 6.11 2.57
C PRO A 400 17.19 4.71 1.93
N ASP A 401 16.08 4.44 1.26
CA ASP A 401 15.86 3.22 0.47
C ASP A 401 15.97 3.50 -1.05
N VAL A 402 15.69 2.47 -1.84
CA VAL A 402 15.69 2.51 -3.31
C VAL A 402 14.79 3.63 -3.88
N ILE A 403 13.65 3.90 -3.25
CA ILE A 403 12.69 4.88 -3.76
C ILE A 403 13.17 6.31 -3.46
N HIS A 404 13.76 6.55 -2.29
CA HIS A 404 14.35 7.86 -1.96
C HIS A 404 15.46 8.24 -2.95
N TYR A 405 16.38 7.31 -3.24
CA TYR A 405 17.42 7.53 -4.25
C TYR A 405 16.82 7.71 -5.66
N SER A 406 15.73 7.00 -5.99
CA SER A 406 15.05 7.16 -7.29
C SER A 406 14.50 8.57 -7.46
N CYS A 407 13.87 9.13 -6.42
CA CYS A 407 13.40 10.52 -6.41
C CYS A 407 14.55 11.51 -6.59
N MET A 408 15.70 11.29 -5.94
CA MET A 408 16.87 12.15 -6.07
C MET A 408 17.49 12.10 -7.47
N VAL A 409 17.64 10.90 -8.06
CA VAL A 409 18.11 10.72 -9.44
C VAL A 409 17.18 11.42 -10.43
N ASP A 410 15.86 11.27 -10.26
CA ASP A 410 14.87 11.94 -11.10
C ASP A 410 14.94 13.47 -10.95
N THR A 411 15.09 13.98 -9.72
CA THR A 411 15.22 15.42 -9.44
C THR A 411 16.45 16.02 -10.12
N LEU A 412 17.63 15.41 -9.90
CA LEU A 412 18.91 15.85 -10.48
C LEU A 412 18.89 15.74 -12.01
N GLY A 413 18.39 14.61 -12.52
CA GLY A 413 18.30 14.36 -13.96
C GLY A 413 17.43 15.41 -14.67
N ARG A 414 16.23 15.69 -14.13
CA ARG A 414 15.31 16.69 -14.71
C ARG A 414 15.90 18.09 -14.67
N ALA A 415 16.62 18.44 -13.60
CA ALA A 415 17.32 19.72 -13.46
C ALA A 415 18.55 19.86 -14.39
N GLY A 416 18.91 18.82 -15.16
CA GLY A 416 20.06 18.85 -16.06
C GLY A 416 21.39 18.52 -15.41
N MET A 417 21.39 18.15 -14.13
CA MET A 417 22.56 17.74 -13.36
C MET A 417 22.90 16.26 -13.63
N ILE A 418 23.01 15.88 -14.90
CA ILE A 418 23.13 14.48 -15.34
C ILE A 418 24.35 13.78 -14.72
N SER A 419 25.50 14.46 -14.64
CA SER A 419 26.70 13.90 -14.03
C SER A 419 26.52 13.65 -12.53
N GLU A 420 25.91 14.60 -11.79
CA GLU A 420 25.66 14.43 -10.35
C GLU A 420 24.64 13.30 -10.09
N ALA A 421 23.64 13.15 -10.97
CA ALA A 421 22.69 12.04 -10.94
C ALA A 421 23.38 10.68 -11.16
N TYR A 422 24.31 10.62 -12.12
CA TYR A 422 25.11 9.43 -12.37
C TYR A 422 26.04 9.10 -11.19
N ASP A 423 26.72 10.09 -10.63
CA ASP A 423 27.58 9.94 -9.45
C ASP A 423 26.77 9.48 -8.22
N LEU A 424 25.52 9.90 -8.10
CA LEU A 424 24.62 9.43 -7.04
C LEU A 424 24.31 7.93 -7.21
N ILE A 425 24.04 7.47 -8.43
CA ILE A 425 23.84 6.05 -8.74
C ILE A 425 25.11 5.24 -8.41
N GLN A 426 26.30 5.78 -8.67
CA GLN A 426 27.55 5.07 -8.35
C GLN A 426 27.83 4.97 -6.84
N ARG A 427 27.36 5.93 -6.04
CA ARG A 427 27.65 6.01 -4.59
C ARG A 427 26.63 5.33 -3.68
N MET A 428 25.46 4.98 -4.19
CA MET A 428 24.40 4.41 -3.37
C MET A 428 24.73 2.97 -2.90
N PRO A 429 24.15 2.51 -1.78
CA PRO A 429 24.58 1.26 -1.13
C PRO A 429 24.00 -0.03 -1.75
N PHE A 430 23.33 0.06 -2.90
CA PHE A 430 22.68 -1.06 -3.58
C PHE A 430 22.71 -0.86 -5.10
N VAL A 431 22.32 -1.90 -5.86
CA VAL A 431 22.27 -1.86 -7.33
C VAL A 431 21.10 -1.00 -7.80
N ALA A 432 21.32 -0.20 -8.84
CA ALA A 432 20.28 0.67 -9.40
C ALA A 432 19.13 -0.14 -9.99
N THR A 433 17.91 0.37 -9.86
CA THR A 433 16.75 -0.23 -10.52
C THR A 433 16.65 0.20 -11.98
N ALA A 434 15.87 -0.55 -12.76
CA ALA A 434 15.52 -0.15 -14.12
C ALA A 434 14.83 1.22 -14.15
N SER A 435 14.04 1.59 -13.14
CA SER A 435 13.42 2.92 -13.08
C SER A 435 14.44 4.05 -12.95
N MET A 436 15.50 3.88 -12.16
CA MET A 436 16.56 4.90 -12.01
C MET A 436 17.32 5.12 -13.32
N TRP A 437 17.74 4.03 -13.97
CA TRP A 437 18.40 4.11 -15.27
C TRP A 437 17.48 4.66 -16.36
N GLY A 438 16.20 4.28 -16.33
CA GLY A 438 15.16 4.81 -17.22
C GLY A 438 14.96 6.32 -17.06
N SER A 439 14.88 6.81 -15.82
CA SER A 439 14.82 8.25 -15.52
C SER A 439 16.07 8.98 -16.01
N LEU A 440 17.27 8.45 -15.75
CA LEU A 440 18.52 9.06 -16.20
C LEU A 440 18.62 9.10 -17.74
N LEU A 441 18.29 7.99 -18.42
CA LEU A 441 18.26 7.91 -19.87
C LEU A 441 17.26 8.92 -20.47
N ALA A 442 16.06 9.02 -19.89
CA ALA A 442 15.05 9.97 -20.32
C ALA A 442 15.53 11.42 -20.16
N CYS A 443 16.25 11.75 -19.08
CA CYS A 443 16.81 13.08 -18.87
C CYS A 443 17.96 13.39 -19.83
N CYS A 444 18.80 12.42 -20.17
CA CYS A 444 19.87 12.58 -21.16
C CYS A 444 19.33 12.96 -22.54
N ARG A 445 18.10 12.54 -22.90
CA ARG A 445 17.43 12.97 -24.13
C ARG A 445 17.22 14.48 -24.19
N PHE A 446 16.84 15.10 -23.08
CA PHE A 446 16.54 16.54 -23.03
C PHE A 446 17.81 17.38 -22.88
N HIS A 447 18.80 16.88 -22.14
CA HIS A 447 20.02 17.62 -21.81
C HIS A 447 21.23 17.28 -22.70
N GLY A 448 21.08 16.34 -23.64
CA GLY A 448 22.07 16.08 -24.70
C GLY A 448 23.32 15.29 -24.28
N ASN A 449 23.31 14.61 -23.13
CA ASN A 449 24.47 13.82 -22.68
C ASN A 449 24.45 12.40 -23.26
N LEU A 450 25.09 12.22 -24.42
CA LEU A 450 25.08 10.95 -25.15
C LEU A 450 25.88 9.84 -24.46
N GLU A 451 26.96 10.17 -23.76
CA GLU A 451 27.83 9.20 -23.10
C GLU A 451 27.08 8.48 -21.97
N ILE A 452 26.48 9.24 -21.05
CA ILE A 452 25.70 8.69 -19.94
C ILE A 452 24.43 7.99 -20.47
N ALA A 453 23.83 8.48 -21.56
CA ALA A 453 22.72 7.79 -22.21
C ALA A 453 23.08 6.37 -22.67
N GLN A 454 24.25 6.18 -23.26
CA GLN A 454 24.71 4.86 -23.71
C GLN A 454 24.95 3.91 -22.52
N ILE A 455 25.53 4.42 -21.44
CA ILE A 455 25.75 3.65 -20.20
C ILE A 455 24.40 3.22 -19.59
N ALA A 456 23.47 4.17 -19.43
CA ALA A 456 22.15 3.90 -18.87
C ALA A 456 21.37 2.88 -19.72
N ALA A 457 21.40 3.03 -21.04
CA ALA A 457 20.74 2.10 -21.96
C ALA A 457 21.34 0.69 -21.90
N LYS A 458 22.67 0.56 -21.78
CA LYS A 458 23.32 -0.74 -21.62
C LYS A 458 22.81 -1.48 -20.39
N HIS A 459 22.77 -0.82 -19.23
CA HIS A 459 22.22 -1.42 -18.02
C HIS A 459 20.74 -1.79 -18.17
N LEU A 460 19.93 -0.94 -18.81
CA LEU A 460 18.53 -1.25 -19.08
C LEU A 460 18.33 -2.48 -19.97
N PHE A 461 19.20 -2.70 -20.97
CA PHE A 461 19.11 -3.88 -21.83
C PHE A 461 19.51 -5.16 -21.11
N GLU A 462 20.43 -5.08 -20.15
CA GLU A 462 20.80 -6.22 -19.30
C GLU A 462 19.67 -6.57 -18.30
N MET A 463 18.98 -5.56 -17.76
CA MET A 463 17.91 -5.74 -16.77
C MET A 463 16.56 -6.10 -17.37
N GLU A 464 16.20 -5.47 -18.49
CA GLU A 464 14.90 -5.57 -19.15
C GLU A 464 15.06 -5.75 -20.67
N PRO A 465 15.59 -6.91 -21.13
CA PRO A 465 15.90 -7.14 -22.54
C PRO A 465 14.65 -7.06 -23.44
N ASP A 466 13.49 -7.40 -22.88
CA ASP A 466 12.18 -7.41 -23.56
C ASP A 466 11.41 -6.08 -23.44
N ASN A 467 12.02 -5.01 -22.93
CA ASN A 467 11.35 -3.71 -22.83
C ASN A 467 11.66 -2.85 -24.06
N ALA A 468 10.74 -2.83 -25.03
CA ALA A 468 10.86 -2.04 -26.27
C ALA A 468 11.05 -0.54 -26.00
N GLY A 469 10.50 -0.03 -24.90
CA GLY A 469 10.56 1.39 -24.53
C GLY A 469 11.99 1.89 -24.36
N ASN A 470 12.87 1.07 -23.79
CA ASN A 470 14.27 1.41 -23.55
C ASN A 470 15.03 1.60 -24.87
N TYR A 471 14.81 0.71 -25.84
CA TYR A 471 15.42 0.81 -27.18
C TYR A 471 14.86 1.98 -27.98
N ILE A 472 13.56 2.22 -27.90
CA ILE A 472 12.91 3.38 -28.56
C ILE A 472 13.47 4.68 -27.98
N LEU A 473 13.65 4.76 -26.66
CA LEU A 473 14.21 5.93 -26.01
C LEU A 473 15.66 6.20 -26.44
N LEU A 474 16.51 5.17 -26.48
CA LEU A 474 17.88 5.32 -27.00
C LEU A 474 17.89 5.71 -28.49
N SER A 475 17.03 5.08 -29.31
CA SER A 475 16.87 5.45 -30.73
C SER A 475 16.45 6.91 -30.88
N ASN A 476 15.58 7.41 -30.01
CA ASN A 476 15.15 8.81 -30.01
C ASN A 476 16.29 9.75 -29.60
N ILE A 477 17.15 9.35 -28.66
CA ILE A 477 18.35 10.11 -28.29
C ILE A 477 19.33 10.19 -29.46
N TYR A 478 19.55 9.08 -30.19
CA TYR A 478 20.37 9.10 -31.40
C TYR A 478 19.79 9.99 -32.49
N ALA A 479 18.46 9.96 -32.70
CA ALA A 479 17.79 10.83 -33.65
C ALA A 479 17.95 12.32 -33.28
N ALA A 480 17.76 12.68 -32.01
CA ALA A 480 17.97 14.04 -31.52
C ALA A 480 19.42 14.54 -31.71
N ASN A 481 20.40 13.63 -31.67
CA ASN A 481 21.82 13.91 -31.91
C ASN A 481 22.25 13.66 -33.36
N LYS A 482 21.31 13.53 -34.31
CA LYS A 482 21.57 13.32 -35.76
C LYS A 482 22.42 12.07 -36.09
N LYS A 483 22.44 11.06 -35.22
CA LYS A 483 23.16 9.78 -35.42
C LYS A 483 22.27 8.74 -36.12
N TRP A 484 21.91 8.98 -37.38
CA TRP A 484 20.93 8.16 -38.10
C TRP A 484 21.32 6.69 -38.30
N GLU A 485 22.61 6.40 -38.44
CA GLU A 485 23.09 5.01 -38.54
C GLU A 485 22.74 4.19 -37.28
N GLU A 486 22.91 4.78 -36.09
CA GLU A 486 22.58 4.15 -34.81
C GLU A 486 21.06 3.99 -34.64
N VAL A 487 20.27 4.94 -35.14
CA VAL A 487 18.79 4.84 -35.19
C VAL A 487 18.37 3.62 -36.00
N VAL A 488 18.96 3.42 -37.18
CA VAL A 488 18.66 2.27 -38.04
C VAL A 488 19.02 0.96 -37.34
N ARG A 489 20.19 0.89 -36.69
CA ARG A 489 20.61 -0.29 -35.92
C ARG A 489 19.64 -0.62 -34.77
N ALA A 490 19.28 0.37 -33.96
CA ALA A 490 18.36 0.19 -32.84
C ALA A 490 16.96 -0.26 -33.30
N ARG A 491 16.43 0.33 -34.39
CA ARG A 491 15.13 -0.05 -34.96
C ARG A 491 15.14 -1.42 -35.63
N LYS A 492 16.26 -1.82 -36.25
CA LYS A 492 16.43 -3.17 -36.81
C LYS A 492 16.34 -4.23 -35.71
N PHE A 493 17.06 -4.01 -34.61
CA PHE A 493 17.02 -4.89 -33.44
C PHE A 493 15.60 -5.06 -32.87
N LEU A 494 14.82 -3.97 -32.77
CA LEU A 494 13.42 -4.01 -32.32
C LEU A 494 12.51 -4.86 -33.22
N LYS A 495 12.70 -4.82 -34.55
CA LYS A 495 11.91 -5.62 -35.50
C LYS A 495 12.23 -7.10 -35.41
N GLU A 496 13.50 -7.44 -35.19
CA GLU A 496 13.97 -8.83 -35.15
C GLU A 496 13.57 -9.56 -33.86
N ASN A 497 13.45 -8.85 -32.73
CA ASN A 497 13.15 -9.45 -31.42
C ASN A 497 11.66 -9.46 -31.02
N VAL A 498 10.72 -9.10 -31.92
CA VAL A 498 9.25 -9.12 -31.70
C VAL A 498 8.83 -8.52 -30.35
N VAL A 499 9.50 -7.44 -29.93
CA VAL A 499 9.23 -6.84 -28.64
C VAL A 499 7.90 -6.07 -28.70
N LYS A 500 6.94 -6.44 -27.84
CA LYS A 500 5.62 -5.80 -27.82
C LYS A 500 5.74 -4.35 -27.35
N ASN A 501 5.50 -3.41 -28.26
CA ASN A 501 5.43 -1.98 -27.92
C ASN A 501 4.02 -1.62 -27.42
N GLU A 502 3.94 -0.98 -26.24
CA GLU A 502 2.67 -0.44 -25.75
C GLU A 502 2.33 0.87 -26.48
N LYS A 503 1.21 0.86 -27.21
CA LYS A 503 0.77 2.05 -27.95
C LYS A 503 0.26 3.13 -27.00
N GLY A 504 0.58 4.38 -27.31
CA GLY A 504 0.02 5.54 -26.62
C GLY A 504 -1.50 5.60 -26.81
N LYS A 505 -2.22 5.60 -25.70
CA LYS A 505 -3.67 5.75 -25.64
C LYS A 505 -4.03 6.85 -24.65
N SER A 506 -5.07 7.61 -25.00
CA SER A 506 -5.70 8.57 -24.09
C SER A 506 -7.17 8.22 -23.94
N TRP A 507 -7.73 8.46 -22.77
CA TRP A 507 -9.14 8.18 -22.52
C TRP A 507 -9.81 9.22 -21.65
N ILE A 508 -11.12 9.34 -21.84
CA ILE A 508 -12.02 10.27 -21.15
C ILE A 508 -13.31 9.54 -20.81
N ALA A 509 -13.83 9.79 -19.60
CA ALA A 509 -15.12 9.26 -19.16
C ALA A 509 -16.23 10.29 -19.41
N VAL A 510 -17.26 9.90 -20.17
CA VAL A 510 -18.42 10.73 -20.48
C VAL A 510 -19.68 9.87 -20.41
N LYS A 511 -20.70 10.31 -19.64
CA LYS A 511 -22.00 9.61 -19.49
C LYS A 511 -21.82 8.11 -19.18
N ASP A 512 -21.03 7.80 -18.15
CA ASP A 512 -20.74 6.44 -17.67
C ASP A 512 -20.08 5.51 -18.70
N LYS A 513 -19.47 6.09 -19.75
CA LYS A 513 -18.70 5.35 -20.75
C LYS A 513 -17.28 5.90 -20.84
N VAL A 514 -16.30 5.00 -20.85
CA VAL A 514 -14.90 5.34 -21.13
C VAL A 514 -14.66 5.31 -22.64
N HIS A 515 -14.29 6.46 -23.21
CA HIS A 515 -13.92 6.62 -24.61
C HIS A 515 -12.40 6.63 -24.72
N LYS A 516 -11.85 5.67 -25.46
CA LYS A 516 -10.40 5.49 -25.66
C LYS A 516 -10.03 5.95 -27.08
N PHE A 517 -8.89 6.62 -27.19
CA PHE A 517 -8.35 7.15 -28.43
C PHE A 517 -6.89 6.73 -28.59
N MET A 518 -6.53 6.34 -29.80
CA MET A 518 -5.15 6.13 -30.23
C MET A 518 -4.77 7.17 -31.29
N VAL A 519 -3.47 7.28 -31.59
CA VAL A 519 -2.99 8.15 -32.68
C VAL A 519 -3.64 7.72 -34.00
N GLY A 520 -4.29 8.68 -34.67
CA GLY A 520 -4.99 8.43 -35.94
C GLY A 520 -6.24 7.55 -35.81
N GLU A 521 -6.96 7.62 -34.69
CA GLU A 521 -8.19 6.85 -34.46
C GLU A 521 -9.22 6.99 -35.60
N ILE A 522 -9.88 5.89 -35.95
CA ILE A 522 -10.91 5.85 -37.00
C ILE A 522 -12.19 5.13 -36.57
N ASN A 523 -12.14 4.32 -35.51
CA ASN A 523 -13.24 3.43 -35.15
C ASN A 523 -14.28 4.09 -34.22
N HIS A 524 -14.03 5.31 -33.76
CA HIS A 524 -14.94 5.99 -32.86
C HIS A 524 -16.24 6.41 -33.59
N PRO A 525 -17.45 6.14 -33.04
CA PRO A 525 -18.72 6.43 -33.73
C PRO A 525 -18.92 7.89 -34.15
N ARG A 526 -18.28 8.82 -33.44
CA ARG A 526 -18.32 10.27 -33.70
C ARG A 526 -17.00 10.82 -34.25
N ILE A 527 -16.17 9.99 -34.88
CA ILE A 527 -14.81 10.39 -35.25
C ILE A 527 -14.77 11.58 -36.21
N THR A 528 -15.72 11.67 -37.16
CA THR A 528 -15.83 12.80 -38.10
C THR A 528 -16.08 14.12 -37.38
N GLU A 529 -16.97 14.14 -36.37
CA GLU A 529 -17.22 15.32 -35.55
C GLU A 529 -15.98 15.71 -34.74
N ILE A 530 -15.26 14.72 -34.20
CA ILE A 530 -14.05 14.93 -33.39
C ILE A 530 -12.94 15.57 -34.25
N TYR A 531 -12.70 15.04 -35.45
CA TYR A 531 -11.71 15.62 -36.37
C TYR A 531 -12.10 17.03 -36.81
N SER A 532 -13.36 17.25 -37.19
CA SER A 532 -13.85 18.59 -37.54
C SER A 532 -13.66 19.59 -36.38
N LYS A 533 -13.97 19.19 -35.14
CA LYS A 533 -13.74 20.04 -33.97
C LYS A 533 -12.26 20.28 -33.71
N LEU A 534 -11.42 19.27 -33.88
CA LEU A 534 -9.97 19.40 -33.73
C LEU A 534 -9.39 20.38 -34.75
N ASP A 535 -9.81 20.28 -36.01
CA ASP A 535 -9.35 21.16 -37.09
C ASP A 535 -9.73 22.62 -36.81
N SER A 536 -10.99 22.87 -36.45
CA SER A 536 -11.45 24.20 -36.05
C SER A 536 -10.67 24.74 -34.85
N LEU A 537 -10.41 23.90 -33.85
CA LEU A 537 -9.66 24.31 -32.66
C LEU A 537 -8.20 24.64 -33.02
N VAL A 538 -7.54 23.82 -33.83
CA VAL A 538 -6.14 24.06 -34.25
C VAL A 538 -6.01 25.40 -34.96
N GLU A 539 -6.93 25.76 -35.86
CA GLU A 539 -6.90 27.06 -36.54
C GLU A 539 -7.12 28.23 -35.57
N GLU A 540 -8.04 28.09 -34.61
CA GLU A 540 -8.25 29.10 -33.56
C GLU A 540 -6.99 29.28 -32.69
N LEU A 541 -6.34 28.18 -32.30
CA LEU A 541 -5.14 28.24 -31.47
C LEU A 541 -3.95 28.84 -32.21
N LYS A 542 -3.81 28.60 -33.53
CA LYS A 542 -2.76 29.24 -34.35
C LYS A 542 -2.89 30.77 -34.34
N ILE A 543 -4.11 31.29 -34.40
CA ILE A 543 -4.38 32.75 -34.30
C ILE A 543 -3.92 33.28 -32.93
N LEU A 544 -4.08 32.48 -31.87
CA LEU A 544 -3.64 32.79 -30.51
C LEU A 544 -2.14 32.53 -30.26
N GLY A 545 -1.36 32.21 -31.31
CA GLY A 545 0.09 32.06 -31.23
C GLY A 545 0.58 30.64 -30.94
N TYR A 546 -0.29 29.63 -30.94
CA TYR A 546 0.15 28.23 -30.87
C TYR A 546 0.98 27.86 -32.10
N LYS A 547 2.18 27.37 -31.86
CA LYS A 547 3.08 26.81 -32.88
C LYS A 547 3.30 25.34 -32.59
N VAL A 548 3.24 24.52 -33.63
CA VAL A 548 3.48 23.08 -33.52
C VAL A 548 4.97 22.86 -33.20
N GLU A 549 5.24 22.15 -32.11
CA GLU A 549 6.60 21.87 -31.62
C GLU A 549 7.13 20.58 -32.27
N THR A 550 7.57 20.70 -33.52
CA THR A 550 8.05 19.59 -34.38
C THR A 550 9.36 18.97 -33.90
N GLU A 551 10.12 19.65 -33.04
CA GLU A 551 11.33 19.12 -32.39
C GLU A 551 11.06 17.85 -31.54
N HIS A 552 9.81 17.65 -31.13
CA HIS A 552 9.39 16.44 -30.42
C HIS A 552 9.06 15.28 -31.35
N GLU A 553 8.98 15.51 -32.67
CA GLU A 553 8.77 14.49 -33.70
C GLU A 553 10.12 14.09 -34.34
N LEU A 554 10.60 12.92 -33.94
CA LEU A 554 11.96 12.43 -34.21
C LEU A 554 12.04 11.51 -35.44
N HIS A 555 10.95 11.39 -36.20
CA HIS A 555 11.00 10.75 -37.52
C HIS A 555 11.83 11.59 -38.50
N ASP A 556 12.67 10.91 -39.29
CA ASP A 556 13.42 11.51 -40.40
C ASP A 556 12.49 11.74 -41.59
N VAL A 557 11.62 12.74 -41.47
CA VAL A 557 10.63 13.15 -42.47
C VAL A 557 10.63 14.67 -42.58
N GLU A 558 10.12 15.16 -43.70
CA GLU A 558 9.96 16.60 -43.92
C GLU A 558 9.14 17.28 -42.82
N GLU A 559 9.42 18.54 -42.58
CA GLU A 559 8.82 19.35 -41.51
C GLU A 559 7.29 19.41 -41.61
N SER A 560 6.75 19.48 -42.82
CA SER A 560 5.32 19.41 -43.13
C SER A 560 4.69 18.11 -42.63
N ARG A 561 5.38 16.98 -42.82
CA ARG A 561 4.92 15.66 -42.39
C ARG A 561 4.99 15.50 -40.87
N LYS A 562 5.97 16.10 -40.20
CA LYS A 562 6.04 16.13 -38.73
C LYS A 562 4.82 16.83 -38.12
N GLN A 563 4.42 17.97 -38.68
CA GLN A 563 3.24 18.69 -38.24
C GLN A 563 1.96 17.86 -38.37
N GLU A 564 1.84 17.09 -39.47
CA GLU A 564 0.69 16.20 -39.70
C GLU A 564 0.63 15.05 -38.68
N LEU A 565 1.78 14.44 -38.35
CA LEU A 565 1.85 13.37 -37.35
C LEU A 565 1.43 13.84 -35.96
N LEU A 566 1.87 15.04 -35.55
CA LEU A 566 1.53 15.66 -34.27
C LEU A 566 0.05 16.10 -34.18
N LYS A 567 -0.62 16.27 -35.31
CA LYS A 567 -2.00 16.76 -35.36
C LYS A 567 -2.97 15.79 -34.69
N HIS A 568 -2.84 14.49 -34.95
CA HIS A 568 -3.82 13.46 -34.55
C HIS A 568 -3.39 12.66 -33.32
N HIS A 569 -2.67 13.29 -32.39
CA HIS A 569 -2.33 12.69 -31.11
C HIS A 569 -3.57 12.36 -30.28
N SER A 570 -3.52 11.24 -29.56
CA SER A 570 -4.63 10.72 -28.76
C SER A 570 -5.18 11.73 -27.74
N GLU A 571 -4.31 12.55 -27.16
CA GLU A 571 -4.67 13.59 -26.20
C GLU A 571 -5.55 14.68 -26.83
N LYS A 572 -5.19 15.11 -28.05
CA LYS A 572 -5.92 16.15 -28.78
C LYS A 572 -7.31 15.64 -29.19
N LEU A 573 -7.39 14.37 -29.62
CA LEU A 573 -8.66 13.71 -29.92
C LEU A 573 -9.55 13.60 -28.68
N ALA A 574 -8.98 13.20 -27.54
CA ALA A 574 -9.71 13.13 -26.27
C ALA A 574 -10.22 14.51 -25.82
N LEU A 575 -9.42 15.56 -25.98
CA LEU A 575 -9.86 16.94 -25.69
C LEU A 575 -11.01 17.36 -26.58
N SER A 576 -10.89 17.18 -27.90
CA SER A 576 -11.93 17.55 -28.87
C SER A 576 -13.24 16.83 -28.57
N PHE A 577 -13.19 15.53 -28.26
CA PHE A 577 -14.37 14.80 -27.82
C PHE A 577 -14.96 15.32 -26.50
N GLY A 578 -14.10 15.67 -25.53
CA GLY A 578 -14.52 16.29 -24.27
C GLY A 578 -15.23 17.63 -24.47
N LEU A 579 -14.71 18.49 -25.35
CA LEU A 579 -15.31 19.77 -25.71
C LEU A 579 -16.69 19.60 -26.37
N LEU A 580 -16.86 18.56 -27.18
CA LEU A 580 -18.14 18.25 -27.84
C LEU A 580 -19.19 17.65 -26.89
N SER A 581 -18.77 16.98 -25.83
CA SER A 581 -19.66 16.08 -25.08
C SER A 581 -19.92 16.52 -23.63
N LEU A 582 -19.08 17.39 -23.07
CA LEU A 582 -19.20 17.88 -21.69
C LEU A 582 -19.74 19.32 -21.64
N PRO A 583 -20.58 19.66 -20.63
CA PRO A 583 -21.11 21.02 -20.44
C PRO A 583 -20.01 22.08 -20.39
N ALA A 584 -20.22 23.28 -20.94
CA ALA A 584 -19.17 24.29 -21.12
C ALA A 584 -18.40 24.68 -19.84
N SER A 585 -19.02 24.59 -18.66
CA SER A 585 -18.38 24.90 -17.38
C SER A 585 -17.64 23.73 -16.72
N ALA A 586 -17.83 22.50 -17.20
CA ALA A 586 -17.24 21.33 -16.59
C ALA A 586 -15.74 21.20 -16.93
N PRO A 587 -14.87 20.81 -15.99
CA PRO A 587 -13.48 20.50 -16.31
C PRO A 587 -13.38 19.24 -17.20
N ILE A 588 -12.41 19.23 -18.12
CA ILE A 588 -12.14 18.08 -18.99
C ILE A 588 -11.00 17.27 -18.39
N ARG A 589 -11.26 16.00 -18.05
CA ARG A 589 -10.25 15.09 -17.48
C ARG A 589 -9.84 14.04 -18.50
N ILE A 590 -8.55 14.02 -18.84
CA ILE A 590 -7.96 13.09 -19.80
C ILE A 590 -6.91 12.27 -19.07
N MET A 591 -6.92 10.96 -19.28
CA MET A 591 -5.91 10.05 -18.76
C MET A 591 -5.05 9.54 -19.92
N LYS A 592 -3.75 9.33 -19.69
CA LYS A 592 -2.78 8.85 -20.68
C LYS A 592 -1.88 7.79 -20.05
N ASN A 593 -1.61 6.71 -20.79
CA ASN A 593 -0.72 5.63 -20.35
C ASN A 593 0.77 5.91 -20.59
N LEU A 594 1.12 7.04 -21.22
CA LEU A 594 2.47 7.49 -21.50
C LEU A 594 2.62 8.94 -21.01
N ARG A 595 3.86 9.44 -20.90
CA ARG A 595 4.13 10.87 -20.65
C ARG A 595 3.53 11.71 -21.78
N ILE A 596 2.90 12.83 -21.45
CA ILE A 596 2.43 13.80 -22.45
C ILE A 596 3.63 14.33 -23.24
N CYS A 597 3.53 14.55 -24.56
CA CYS A 597 4.61 15.20 -25.31
C CYS A 597 4.53 16.73 -25.21
N GLY A 598 5.62 17.43 -25.56
CA GLY A 598 5.67 18.90 -25.42
C GLY A 598 4.66 19.62 -26.28
N ASP A 599 4.48 19.18 -27.51
CA ASP A 599 3.47 19.73 -28.41
C ASP A 599 2.05 19.56 -27.83
N CYS A 600 1.71 18.39 -27.26
CA CYS A 600 0.42 18.18 -26.61
C CYS A 600 0.29 19.04 -25.35
N HIS A 601 1.34 19.19 -24.54
CA HIS A 601 1.32 20.04 -23.36
C HIS A 601 1.09 21.52 -23.73
N SER A 602 1.81 22.02 -24.74
CA SER A 602 1.68 23.35 -25.31
C SER A 602 0.29 23.57 -25.91
N PHE A 603 -0.23 22.61 -26.66
CA PHE A 603 -1.58 22.63 -27.20
C PHE A 603 -2.65 22.74 -26.09
N MET A 604 -2.54 21.97 -25.01
CA MET A 604 -3.48 22.03 -23.89
C MET A 604 -3.44 23.37 -23.16
N LYS A 605 -2.25 24.00 -23.02
CA LYS A 605 -2.13 25.38 -22.50
C LYS A 605 -2.97 26.34 -23.34
N HIS A 606 -2.74 26.40 -24.64
CA HIS A 606 -3.46 27.32 -25.53
C HIS A 606 -4.96 27.00 -25.56
N ALA A 607 -5.34 25.72 -25.61
CA ALA A 607 -6.73 25.29 -25.55
C ALA A 607 -7.45 25.72 -24.26
N SER A 608 -6.79 25.65 -23.10
CA SER A 608 -7.37 26.13 -21.84
C SER A 608 -7.64 27.65 -21.84
N SER A 609 -6.84 28.41 -22.60
CA SER A 609 -7.02 29.86 -22.77
C SER A 609 -8.13 30.19 -23.77
N SER A 610 -8.16 29.54 -24.93
CA SER A 610 -9.21 29.75 -25.94
C SER A 610 -10.58 29.35 -25.40
N THR A 611 -10.67 28.16 -24.80
CA THR A 611 -11.97 27.61 -24.36
C THR A 611 -12.42 28.13 -23.00
N GLN A 612 -11.55 28.82 -22.25
CA GLN A 612 -11.77 29.22 -20.85
C GLN A 612 -12.16 28.07 -19.92
N ARG A 613 -11.75 26.84 -20.26
CA ARG A 613 -12.03 25.62 -19.47
C ARG A 613 -10.77 25.11 -18.79
N GLU A 614 -10.96 24.53 -17.62
CA GLU A 614 -9.93 23.74 -16.94
C GLU A 614 -9.79 22.40 -17.65
N ILE A 615 -8.55 22.08 -18.05
CA ILE A 615 -8.19 20.81 -18.66
C ILE A 615 -7.21 20.13 -17.71
N ILE A 616 -7.52 18.90 -17.32
CA ILE A 616 -6.70 18.10 -16.40
C ILE A 616 -6.22 16.88 -17.18
N VAL A 617 -4.92 16.74 -17.36
CA VAL A 617 -4.31 15.58 -18.02
C VAL A 617 -3.48 14.81 -17.02
N ARG A 618 -3.82 13.53 -16.77
CA ARG A 618 -2.97 12.61 -16.01
C ARG A 618 -2.07 11.85 -16.97
N ASP A 619 -0.77 11.94 -16.78
CA ASP A 619 0.19 11.03 -17.41
C ASP A 619 0.62 9.92 -16.43
N ILE A 620 1.66 9.16 -16.77
CA ILE A 620 2.16 8.07 -15.93
C ILE A 620 2.61 8.52 -14.53
N ASN A 621 3.05 9.77 -14.38
CA ASN A 621 3.72 10.25 -13.16
C ASN A 621 2.91 11.29 -12.39
N ARG A 622 2.14 12.15 -13.09
CA ARG A 622 1.47 13.31 -12.47
C ARG A 622 0.24 13.81 -13.24
N PHE A 623 -0.42 14.78 -12.61
CA PHE A 623 -1.45 15.59 -13.21
C PHE A 623 -0.91 16.94 -13.70
N HIS A 624 -1.36 17.31 -14.89
CA HIS A 624 -1.17 18.61 -15.50
C HIS A 624 -2.50 19.36 -15.45
N HIS A 625 -2.54 20.47 -14.72
CA HIS A 625 -3.71 21.34 -14.59
C HIS A 625 -3.51 22.56 -15.49
N PHE A 626 -4.20 22.57 -16.63
CA PHE A 626 -4.17 23.67 -17.58
C PHE A 626 -5.32 24.63 -17.32
N ARG A 627 -4.99 25.87 -16.96
CA ARG A 627 -5.96 26.92 -16.67
C ARG A 627 -5.45 28.26 -17.20
N LYS A 628 -6.27 28.95 -18.01
CA LYS A 628 -5.97 30.29 -18.54
C LYS A 628 -4.59 30.38 -19.21
N GLY A 629 -4.22 29.37 -20.01
CA GLY A 629 -2.95 29.38 -20.74
C GLY A 629 -1.72 28.90 -19.96
N ARG A 630 -1.88 28.49 -18.70
CA ARG A 630 -0.77 28.04 -17.83
C ARG A 630 -0.99 26.62 -17.35
N CYS A 631 0.11 25.88 -17.16
CA CYS A 631 0.10 24.60 -16.47
C CYS A 631 0.72 24.76 -15.07
N PHE A 632 0.18 24.06 -14.08
CA PHE A 632 0.67 24.13 -12.69
C PHE A 632 2.09 23.56 -12.54
N CYS A 633 2.55 22.70 -13.47
CA CYS A 633 3.93 22.21 -13.49
C CYS A 633 4.96 23.29 -13.88
N SER A 634 4.53 24.51 -14.23
CA SER A 634 5.43 25.61 -14.63
C SER A 634 6.37 25.24 -15.77
N ASP A 635 5.90 24.41 -16.70
CA ASP A 635 6.67 23.84 -17.82
C ASP A 635 7.87 22.96 -17.40
N PHE A 636 7.98 22.63 -16.12
CA PHE A 636 8.94 21.66 -15.58
C PHE A 636 8.28 20.27 -15.54
N TRP A 637 8.32 19.53 -16.65
CA TRP A 637 7.68 18.21 -16.70
C TRP A 637 8.38 17.13 -17.49
#